data_AF-A0A3D0CX08-F1
#
_entry.id   AF-A0A3D0CX08-F1
#
_cell.length_a   1.000
_cell.length_b   1.000
_cell.length_c   1.000
_cell.angle_alpha   90.00
_cell.angle_beta   90.00
_cell.angle_gamma   90.00
#
_symmetry.space_group_name_H-M   'P 1'
#
loop_
_entity.id
_entity.type
_entity.pdbx_description
1 polymer ?
#
loop_
_entity_poly.entity_id
_entity_poly.type
_entity_poly.pdbx_seq_one_letter_code
_entity_poly.pdbx_strand_id
1 'polypeptide(L)'
;RIPWQRRTPGSRWRFELRHEWEATPACSISTTLNLLEELLSPVGGAVELPLDHPRLLGPVAIGQYRVRVRGPLGSGGEFRFRIVPALELAGHDQLYLPDPASSAPPAELLIETDPAYRLEPLRDNHDHALKIEALSTSKSGRCWQVTVPPELNEAPLRLVHELGPGRTVFLPLPVAIRRLRWALMPGPTAPVWQHQALALNIEELEESEEPYLVVDLPAPADDTLVLRLCFYDDERLLQEVDAPQTERGARFFRFDLRAVRDSLRASRSSQIRAILSIDGLEHSEPLELPLVLLQRGIRVDCATIEVRDVQGRPHFHLTWDPAIGLRSRRVRLWPLSRPWMSPLEIALPDHATREHLTPVAEAFPAGLYLAEFMVYDPWVPAPAPSRPPLDARHTCQVVTGNLEARIQQLGEQAPDGGGRFAILAERVLLRQALGDVAGARRELLALSAQEAATAPLDQVFALIDLFQDGAKVLALKLIARIEEVLAAVAAGRLPQAQFEWYLARLRRFGLRPKRDILVHFLDLPDDQLRLGAAQRLIEQDDMTAAQTALQWVDRGELAEAAALDLLNCNPSLALRALGAHDLTPAIARLFDALARAHPEQTLLVLPGYWIHCQAGWGRIERIETRDGRETPYVYREQLGRGYQVHITLRPREDAEPVVLDMASGELRFLRPGPIYVCTVCGRFAARGSDQTLYYKHKPAAHVGISLSMRCTVSPLGPAGQLDIVPKRLPSIWN
;
A
#
# COMPACT_ATOMS: atom_id res chain seq x y z
N ARG A 1 -25.31 15.77 -24.95
CA ARG A 1 -25.98 16.83 -25.73
C ARG A 1 -24.93 17.72 -26.37
N ILE A 2 -24.99 17.97 -27.68
CA ILE A 2 -24.03 18.80 -28.40
C ILE A 2 -24.74 20.07 -28.88
N PRO A 3 -24.25 21.30 -28.57
CA PRO A 3 -24.86 22.53 -29.07
C PRO A 3 -24.90 22.55 -30.59
N TRP A 4 -26.08 22.76 -31.19
CA TRP A 4 -26.26 22.67 -32.64
C TRP A 4 -27.02 23.88 -33.19
N GLN A 5 -26.38 24.63 -34.06
CA GLN A 5 -27.03 25.66 -34.88
C GLN A 5 -27.13 25.16 -36.32
N ARG A 6 -28.35 25.16 -36.89
CA ARG A 6 -28.69 24.71 -38.27
C ARG A 6 -27.84 25.34 -39.40
N ARG A 7 -27.01 26.35 -39.12
CA ARG A 7 -26.14 27.03 -40.09
C ARG A 7 -24.72 26.46 -40.22
N THR A 8 -24.35 25.44 -39.43
CA THR A 8 -23.01 24.83 -39.48
C THR A 8 -23.11 23.40 -40.01
N PRO A 9 -22.48 23.06 -41.16
CA PRO A 9 -22.59 21.71 -41.71
C PRO A 9 -21.94 20.68 -40.78
N GLY A 10 -22.63 19.56 -40.54
CA GLY A 10 -22.18 18.47 -39.65
C GLY A 10 -20.85 17.84 -40.05
N SER A 11 -20.39 18.08 -41.28
CA SER A 11 -19.08 17.66 -41.79
C SER A 11 -17.90 18.33 -41.08
N ARG A 12 -18.14 19.45 -40.38
CA ARG A 12 -17.10 20.17 -39.62
C ARG A 12 -17.01 19.75 -38.15
N TRP A 13 -17.91 18.89 -37.68
CA TRP A 13 -17.87 18.34 -36.34
C TRP A 13 -17.27 16.93 -36.37
N ARG A 14 -16.19 16.74 -35.61
CA ARG A 14 -15.54 15.43 -35.44
C ARG A 14 -16.02 14.78 -34.15
N PHE A 15 -16.37 13.51 -34.25
CA PHE A 15 -16.76 12.64 -33.14
C PHE A 15 -15.76 11.51 -33.02
N GLU A 16 -15.24 11.28 -31.81
CA GLU A 16 -14.39 10.16 -31.48
C GLU A 16 -14.96 9.44 -30.27
N LEU A 17 -15.08 8.12 -30.34
CA LEU A 17 -15.50 7.25 -29.25
C LEU A 17 -14.49 6.11 -29.15
N ARG A 18 -13.85 5.97 -27.99
CA ARG A 18 -12.82 4.95 -27.75
C ARG A 18 -12.99 4.32 -26.38
N HIS A 19 -12.70 3.03 -26.26
CA HIS A 19 -12.45 2.40 -24.97
C HIS A 19 -11.05 2.77 -24.44
N GLU A 20 -10.89 2.83 -23.12
CA GLU A 20 -9.59 3.11 -22.47
C GLU A 20 -8.93 1.85 -21.88
N TRP A 21 -9.72 0.82 -21.57
CA TRP A 21 -9.31 -0.46 -20.97
C TRP A 21 -10.09 -1.62 -21.61
N GLU A 22 -9.93 -2.86 -21.14
CA GLU A 22 -10.80 -3.98 -21.55
C GLU A 22 -12.27 -3.55 -21.42
N ALA A 23 -13.01 -3.70 -22.52
CA ALA A 23 -14.39 -3.25 -22.66
C ALA A 23 -15.09 -4.08 -23.74
N THR A 24 -16.42 -4.14 -23.65
CA THR A 24 -17.27 -4.80 -24.64
C THR A 24 -18.38 -3.82 -25.04
N PRO A 25 -18.43 -3.35 -26.30
CA PRO A 25 -17.49 -3.64 -27.37
C PRO A 25 -16.16 -2.87 -27.22
N ALA A 26 -15.06 -3.54 -27.57
CA ALA A 26 -13.78 -2.88 -27.80
C ALA A 26 -13.90 -2.03 -29.07
N CYS A 27 -14.17 -0.73 -28.92
CA CYS A 27 -14.39 0.18 -30.05
C CYS A 27 -13.35 1.31 -30.12
N SER A 28 -13.02 1.71 -31.35
CA SER A 28 -12.27 2.93 -31.65
C SER A 28 -12.86 3.57 -32.90
N ILE A 29 -13.87 4.41 -32.69
CA ILE A 29 -14.64 5.08 -33.74
C ILE A 29 -14.13 6.51 -33.85
N SER A 30 -13.83 6.94 -35.06
CA SER A 30 -13.51 8.34 -35.38
C SER A 30 -14.21 8.70 -36.68
N THR A 31 -15.14 9.66 -36.62
CA THR A 31 -16.01 10.03 -37.74
C THR A 31 -16.44 11.49 -37.67
N THR A 32 -17.22 11.94 -38.64
CA THR A 32 -17.90 13.25 -38.60
C THR A 32 -19.36 13.08 -38.20
N LEU A 33 -19.95 14.10 -37.56
CA LEU A 33 -21.37 14.04 -37.17
C LEU A 33 -22.29 13.87 -38.39
N ASN A 34 -21.87 14.32 -39.58
CA ASN A 34 -22.62 14.11 -40.83
C ASN A 34 -22.82 12.62 -41.17
N LEU A 35 -21.86 11.77 -40.85
CA LEU A 35 -21.94 10.32 -41.10
C LEU A 35 -22.80 9.59 -40.05
N LEU A 36 -23.25 10.32 -39.03
CA LEU A 36 -24.14 9.85 -37.97
C LEU A 36 -25.48 10.61 -37.99
N GLU A 37 -25.77 11.41 -39.02
CA GLU A 37 -26.94 12.30 -39.08
C GLU A 37 -28.26 11.55 -38.87
N GLU A 38 -28.36 10.34 -39.43
CA GLU A 38 -29.51 9.44 -39.26
C GLU A 38 -29.76 9.00 -37.81
N LEU A 39 -28.76 9.14 -36.92
CA LEU A 39 -28.83 8.79 -35.49
C LEU A 39 -29.06 10.01 -34.60
N LEU A 40 -29.04 11.23 -35.15
CA LEU A 40 -29.12 12.46 -34.36
C LEU A 40 -30.57 12.90 -34.17
N SER A 41 -30.95 13.11 -32.90
CA SER A 41 -32.25 13.66 -32.53
C SER A 41 -32.11 15.11 -32.05
N PRO A 42 -32.77 16.11 -32.65
CA PRO A 42 -32.69 17.50 -32.21
C PRO A 42 -33.47 17.71 -30.90
N VAL A 43 -32.84 18.27 -29.87
CA VAL A 43 -33.44 18.56 -28.57
C VAL A 43 -32.95 19.91 -28.05
N GLY A 44 -33.86 20.89 -27.94
CA GLY A 44 -33.61 22.16 -27.22
C GLY A 44 -32.34 22.92 -27.63
N GLY A 45 -32.09 23.10 -28.93
CA GLY A 45 -30.88 23.78 -29.43
C GLY A 45 -29.61 22.93 -29.40
N ALA A 46 -29.74 21.64 -29.11
CA ALA A 46 -28.69 20.63 -29.17
C ALA A 46 -29.11 19.44 -30.05
N VAL A 47 -28.15 18.54 -30.31
CA VAL A 47 -28.42 17.19 -30.83
C VAL A 47 -28.10 16.15 -29.77
N GLU A 48 -28.94 15.10 -29.72
CA GLU A 48 -28.76 13.89 -28.94
C GLU A 48 -28.29 12.76 -29.85
N LEU A 49 -27.29 12.00 -29.39
CA LEU A 49 -26.71 10.86 -30.07
C LEU A 49 -26.85 9.64 -29.14
N PRO A 50 -27.67 8.64 -29.49
CA PRO A 50 -27.87 7.44 -28.68
C PRO A 50 -26.64 6.54 -28.75
N LEU A 51 -25.88 6.45 -27.65
CA LEU A 51 -24.64 5.67 -27.61
C LEU A 51 -24.90 4.15 -27.60
N ASP A 52 -26.07 3.74 -27.12
CA ASP A 52 -26.59 2.37 -27.10
C ASP A 52 -26.97 1.83 -28.50
N HIS A 53 -26.89 2.68 -29.53
CA HIS A 53 -27.12 2.25 -30.91
C HIS A 53 -26.08 1.18 -31.35
N PRO A 54 -26.46 0.11 -32.09
CA PRO A 54 -25.55 -0.96 -32.50
C PRO A 54 -24.34 -0.52 -33.36
N ARG A 55 -24.45 0.61 -34.06
CA ARG A 55 -23.32 1.23 -34.81
C ARG A 55 -22.27 1.89 -33.89
N LEU A 56 -22.56 2.04 -32.60
CA LEU A 56 -21.70 2.66 -31.60
C LEU A 56 -21.33 1.64 -30.51
N LEU A 57 -21.97 1.67 -29.34
CA LEU A 57 -21.67 0.75 -28.23
C LEU A 57 -22.65 -0.44 -28.17
N GLY A 58 -23.84 -0.31 -28.75
CA GLY A 58 -24.89 -1.32 -28.60
C GLY A 58 -25.52 -1.33 -27.19
N PRO A 59 -26.58 -2.13 -27.00
CA PRO A 59 -27.40 -2.09 -25.78
C PRO A 59 -26.78 -2.78 -24.56
N VAL A 60 -25.72 -3.58 -24.76
CA VAL A 60 -25.08 -4.40 -23.72
C VAL A 60 -23.64 -3.94 -23.44
N ALA A 61 -23.38 -2.65 -23.62
CA ALA A 61 -22.05 -2.09 -23.46
C ALA A 61 -21.57 -2.16 -22.01
N ILE A 62 -20.34 -2.61 -21.79
CA ILE A 62 -19.68 -2.72 -20.50
C ILE A 62 -18.27 -2.15 -20.66
N GLY A 63 -17.84 -1.25 -19.78
CA GLY A 63 -16.47 -0.74 -19.82
C GLY A 63 -16.33 0.75 -19.55
N GLN A 64 -15.09 1.23 -19.63
CA GLN A 64 -14.75 2.66 -19.57
C GLN A 64 -14.52 3.22 -20.97
N TYR A 65 -15.28 4.26 -21.29
CA TYR A 65 -15.30 4.89 -22.61
C TYR A 65 -14.99 6.38 -22.50
N ARG A 66 -14.39 6.88 -23.58
CA ARG A 66 -14.15 8.30 -23.79
C ARG A 66 -14.84 8.74 -25.07
N VAL A 67 -15.63 9.80 -24.96
CA VAL A 67 -16.21 10.52 -26.09
C VAL A 67 -15.54 11.87 -26.22
N ARG A 68 -15.10 12.19 -27.43
CA ARG A 68 -14.57 13.51 -27.78
C ARG A 68 -15.34 14.07 -28.95
N VAL A 69 -15.80 15.30 -28.80
CA VAL A 69 -16.49 16.06 -29.85
C VAL A 69 -15.70 17.33 -30.10
N ARG A 70 -15.35 17.60 -31.36
CA ARG A 70 -14.69 18.84 -31.79
C ARG A 70 -15.51 19.52 -32.87
N GLY A 71 -15.92 20.75 -32.62
CA GLY A 71 -16.64 21.60 -33.55
C GLY A 71 -15.74 22.48 -34.41
N PRO A 72 -16.33 23.18 -35.40
CA PRO A 72 -15.65 24.23 -36.14
C PRO A 72 -15.27 25.37 -35.18
N LEU A 73 -14.07 25.94 -35.36
CA LEU A 73 -13.47 27.00 -34.51
C LEU A 73 -12.83 26.53 -33.19
N GLY A 74 -12.57 25.23 -33.03
CA GLY A 74 -11.81 24.70 -31.88
C GLY A 74 -12.63 24.50 -30.60
N SER A 75 -13.93 24.81 -30.63
CA SER A 75 -14.88 24.41 -29.59
C SER A 75 -14.95 22.89 -29.50
N GLY A 76 -15.03 22.34 -28.30
CA GLY A 76 -15.09 20.89 -28.13
C GLY A 76 -15.25 20.48 -26.68
N GLY A 77 -15.59 19.21 -26.49
CA GLY A 77 -15.72 18.60 -25.18
C GLY A 77 -15.12 17.20 -25.20
N GLU A 78 -14.52 16.82 -24.09
CA GLU A 78 -14.06 15.46 -23.83
C GLU A 78 -14.75 14.97 -22.57
N PHE A 79 -15.39 13.81 -22.66
CA PHE A 79 -16.15 13.20 -21.58
C PHE A 79 -15.66 11.77 -21.40
N ARG A 80 -15.38 11.39 -20.16
CA ARG A 80 -15.15 10.00 -19.76
C ARG A 80 -16.36 9.51 -18.99
N PHE A 81 -16.79 8.31 -19.28
CA PHE A 81 -17.90 7.67 -18.59
C PHE A 81 -17.68 6.16 -18.53
N ARG A 82 -18.43 5.51 -17.64
CA ARG A 82 -18.42 4.06 -17.46
C ARG A 82 -19.83 3.56 -17.68
N ILE A 83 -19.95 2.40 -18.29
CA ILE A 83 -21.23 1.72 -18.43
C ILE A 83 -21.14 0.39 -17.69
N VAL A 84 -22.08 0.20 -16.76
CA VAL A 84 -22.32 -1.03 -16.02
C VAL A 84 -23.81 -1.35 -16.19
N PRO A 85 -24.17 -2.37 -16.99
CA PRO A 85 -25.53 -2.90 -17.05
C PRO A 85 -26.00 -3.42 -15.69
N ALA A 86 -27.27 -3.17 -15.37
CA ALA A 86 -27.97 -3.70 -14.20
C ALA A 86 -27.22 -3.47 -12.87
N LEU A 87 -26.97 -2.20 -12.53
CA LEU A 87 -26.40 -1.78 -11.25
C LEU A 87 -27.43 -0.99 -10.45
N GLU A 88 -27.82 -1.49 -9.28
CA GLU A 88 -28.64 -0.76 -8.31
C GLU A 88 -27.89 -0.65 -6.98
N LEU A 89 -28.06 0.50 -6.30
CA LEU A 89 -27.34 0.83 -5.07
C LEU A 89 -28.32 1.42 -4.05
N ALA A 90 -28.36 0.83 -2.85
CA ALA A 90 -29.14 1.30 -1.71
C ALA A 90 -28.26 1.46 -0.46
N GLY A 91 -28.70 2.31 0.48
CA GLY A 91 -28.01 2.59 1.75
C GLY A 91 -26.95 3.70 1.70
N HIS A 92 -26.60 4.21 0.51
CA HIS A 92 -25.59 5.26 0.33
C HIS A 92 -26.07 6.68 0.67
N ASP A 93 -27.37 6.87 0.77
CA ASP A 93 -28.07 8.14 0.97
C ASP A 93 -28.36 8.46 2.44
N GLN A 94 -28.26 7.46 3.32
CA GLN A 94 -28.42 7.60 4.76
C GLN A 94 -27.30 8.45 5.38
N LEU A 95 -27.67 9.38 6.27
CA LEU A 95 -26.72 10.10 7.11
C LEU A 95 -26.31 9.23 8.32
N TYR A 96 -25.04 8.88 8.38
CA TYR A 96 -24.46 8.11 9.49
C TYR A 96 -23.95 9.06 10.58
N LEU A 97 -24.55 8.97 11.76
CA LEU A 97 -24.21 9.75 12.94
C LEU A 97 -23.32 8.93 13.88
N PRO A 98 -22.29 9.52 14.51
CA PRO A 98 -21.50 8.83 15.51
C PRO A 98 -22.26 8.61 16.82
N ASP A 99 -22.04 7.45 17.44
CA ASP A 99 -22.52 7.13 18.77
C ASP A 99 -21.43 7.49 19.81
N PRO A 100 -21.74 8.34 20.82
CA PRO A 100 -20.82 8.67 21.91
C PRO A 100 -20.21 7.45 22.62
N ALA A 101 -20.90 6.32 22.67
CA ALA A 101 -20.44 5.12 23.38
C ALA A 101 -19.67 4.14 22.48
N SER A 102 -19.98 4.06 21.19
CA SER A 102 -19.53 2.99 20.30
C SER A 102 -18.84 3.44 19.01
N SER A 103 -18.51 4.73 18.89
CA SER A 103 -17.90 5.33 17.69
C SER A 103 -18.90 5.51 16.54
N ALA A 104 -18.45 5.94 15.35
CA ALA A 104 -19.31 5.93 14.18
C ALA A 104 -19.71 4.49 13.80
N PRO A 105 -20.97 4.22 13.44
CA PRO A 105 -21.40 2.89 13.03
C PRO A 105 -20.83 2.54 11.65
N PRO A 106 -20.59 1.25 11.35
CA PRO A 106 -20.31 0.83 9.98
C PRO A 106 -21.50 1.18 9.07
N ALA A 107 -21.21 1.51 7.81
CA ALA A 107 -22.24 1.77 6.82
C ALA A 107 -22.55 0.49 6.05
N GLU A 108 -23.83 0.21 5.83
CA GLU A 108 -24.29 -0.98 5.14
C GLU A 108 -24.83 -0.56 3.76
N LEU A 109 -24.15 -1.01 2.71
CA LEU A 109 -24.59 -0.79 1.33
C LEU A 109 -25.14 -2.09 0.77
N LEU A 110 -26.24 -1.97 0.03
CA LEU A 110 -26.77 -3.06 -0.79
C LEU A 110 -26.50 -2.73 -2.25
N ILE A 111 -25.81 -3.65 -2.94
CA ILE A 111 -25.44 -3.50 -4.34
C ILE A 111 -26.01 -4.69 -5.11
N GLU A 112 -26.88 -4.40 -6.08
CA GLU A 112 -27.39 -5.41 -7.00
C GLU A 112 -26.70 -5.30 -8.35
N THR A 113 -26.30 -6.45 -8.88
CA THR A 113 -25.52 -6.59 -10.12
C THR A 113 -26.05 -7.75 -10.96
N ASP A 114 -25.76 -7.79 -12.26
CA ASP A 114 -25.94 -9.01 -13.05
C ASP A 114 -25.08 -10.18 -12.48
N PRO A 115 -25.54 -11.45 -12.53
CA PRO A 115 -24.81 -12.59 -11.97
C PRO A 115 -23.38 -12.79 -12.52
N ALA A 116 -23.08 -12.24 -13.70
CA ALA A 116 -21.75 -12.30 -14.30
C ALA A 116 -20.73 -11.36 -13.65
N TYR A 117 -21.16 -10.42 -12.78
CA TYR A 117 -20.25 -9.54 -12.05
C TYR A 117 -19.80 -10.15 -10.72
N ARG A 118 -18.52 -9.94 -10.39
CA ARG A 118 -17.99 -10.03 -9.03
C ARG A 118 -17.77 -8.62 -8.49
N LEU A 119 -18.01 -8.43 -7.21
CA LEU A 119 -17.70 -7.21 -6.49
C LEU A 119 -16.47 -7.44 -5.63
N GLU A 120 -15.47 -6.58 -5.78
CA GLU A 120 -14.18 -6.67 -5.09
C GLU A 120 -13.78 -5.29 -4.54
N PRO A 121 -12.93 -5.22 -3.52
CA PRO A 121 -12.32 -3.96 -3.12
C PRO A 121 -11.37 -3.45 -4.22
N LEU A 122 -11.28 -2.13 -4.39
CA LEU A 122 -10.39 -1.50 -5.36
C LEU A 122 -8.90 -1.61 -4.94
N ARG A 123 -8.64 -1.73 -3.62
CA ARG A 123 -7.33 -1.96 -3.01
C ARG A 123 -7.48 -2.93 -1.84
N ASP A 124 -6.54 -3.85 -1.67
CA ASP A 124 -6.40 -4.63 -0.44
C ASP A 124 -5.81 -3.72 0.65
N ASN A 125 -6.67 -2.91 1.26
CA ASN A 125 -6.27 -2.04 2.36
C ASN A 125 -6.26 -2.88 3.65
N HIS A 126 -5.08 -3.29 4.10
CA HIS A 126 -4.93 -4.16 5.27
C HIS A 126 -5.33 -3.50 6.60
N ASP A 127 -5.32 -2.16 6.68
CA ASP A 127 -5.61 -1.44 7.93
C ASP A 127 -7.12 -1.31 8.25
N HIS A 128 -7.97 -1.22 7.23
CA HIS A 128 -9.43 -1.05 7.38
C HIS A 128 -10.17 -1.79 6.27
N ALA A 129 -10.26 -3.12 6.38
CA ALA A 129 -10.85 -3.96 5.35
C ALA A 129 -12.37 -3.77 5.26
N LEU A 130 -12.87 -3.52 4.05
CA LEU A 130 -14.31 -3.58 3.75
C LEU A 130 -14.77 -5.05 3.83
N LYS A 131 -15.95 -5.28 4.42
CA LYS A 131 -16.57 -6.61 4.38
C LYS A 131 -17.50 -6.67 3.17
N ILE A 132 -17.32 -7.66 2.30
CA ILE A 132 -18.18 -7.87 1.14
C ILE A 132 -18.76 -9.27 1.21
N GLU A 133 -20.08 -9.38 1.30
CA GLU A 133 -20.80 -10.64 1.39
C GLU A 133 -21.83 -10.76 0.27
N ALA A 134 -21.83 -11.90 -0.43
CA ALA A 134 -22.88 -12.21 -1.40
C ALA A 134 -24.10 -12.76 -0.65
N LEU A 135 -25.17 -11.97 -0.55
CA LEU A 135 -26.40 -12.35 0.16
C LEU A 135 -27.22 -13.38 -0.62
N SER A 136 -27.32 -13.18 -1.93
CA SER A 136 -28.03 -14.11 -2.81
C SER A 136 -27.49 -14.06 -4.23
N THR A 137 -27.56 -15.19 -4.92
CA THR A 137 -27.32 -15.28 -6.37
C THR A 137 -28.53 -15.96 -7.00
N SER A 138 -29.20 -15.25 -7.90
CA SER A 138 -30.31 -15.75 -8.69
C SER A 138 -29.95 -15.76 -10.18
N LYS A 139 -30.83 -16.28 -11.04
CA LYS A 139 -30.65 -16.18 -12.50
C LYS A 139 -30.79 -14.76 -13.04
N SER A 140 -31.43 -13.85 -12.29
CA SER A 140 -31.73 -12.48 -12.72
C SER A 140 -30.81 -11.42 -12.10
N GLY A 141 -30.02 -11.78 -11.08
CA GLY A 141 -29.17 -10.82 -10.37
C GLY A 141 -28.43 -11.45 -9.20
N ARG A 142 -27.38 -10.76 -8.76
CA ARG A 142 -26.60 -11.06 -7.56
C ARG A 142 -26.62 -9.83 -6.65
N CYS A 143 -27.00 -10.05 -5.40
CA CYS A 143 -27.07 -9.02 -4.36
C CYS A 143 -25.88 -9.15 -3.42
N TRP A 144 -25.23 -8.03 -3.16
CA TRP A 144 -24.07 -7.91 -2.28
C TRP A 144 -24.38 -6.98 -1.11
N GLN A 145 -23.98 -7.39 0.08
CA GLN A 145 -23.88 -6.51 1.23
C GLN A 145 -22.43 -6.07 1.39
N VAL A 146 -22.23 -4.75 1.45
CA VAL A 146 -20.93 -4.15 1.70
C VAL A 146 -20.99 -3.41 3.02
N THR A 147 -20.24 -3.89 4.00
CA THR A 147 -20.06 -3.21 5.28
C THR A 147 -18.80 -2.35 5.20
N VAL A 148 -18.99 -1.04 5.24
CA VAL A 148 -17.94 -0.03 5.17
C VAL A 148 -17.58 0.39 6.61
N PRO A 149 -16.33 0.22 7.05
CA PRO A 149 -15.96 0.54 8.41
C PRO A 149 -16.00 2.06 8.66
N PRO A 150 -16.07 2.49 9.93
CA PRO A 150 -16.29 3.90 10.31
C PRO A 150 -15.20 4.88 9.86
N GLU A 151 -13.98 4.37 9.67
CA GLU A 151 -12.80 5.16 9.27
C GLU A 151 -12.86 5.56 7.79
N LEU A 152 -13.65 4.84 7.00
CA LEU A 152 -13.81 5.10 5.57
C LEU A 152 -15.05 5.97 5.29
N ASN A 153 -14.83 6.99 4.47
CA ASN A 153 -15.87 7.92 4.00
C ASN A 153 -16.30 7.63 2.56
N GLU A 154 -15.69 6.62 1.95
CA GLU A 154 -16.05 6.06 0.66
C GLU A 154 -15.87 4.55 0.71
N ALA A 155 -16.68 3.82 -0.03
CA ALA A 155 -16.44 2.42 -0.34
C ALA A 155 -15.66 2.35 -1.67
N PRO A 156 -14.34 2.14 -1.65
CA PRO A 156 -13.55 2.01 -2.87
C PRO A 156 -13.76 0.62 -3.46
N LEU A 157 -14.82 0.43 -4.23
CA LEU A 157 -15.17 -0.87 -4.82
C LEU A 157 -14.75 -0.94 -6.29
N ARG A 158 -14.65 -2.16 -6.80
CA ARG A 158 -14.56 -2.45 -8.23
C ARG A 158 -15.49 -3.59 -8.61
N LEU A 159 -16.11 -3.47 -9.79
CA LEU A 159 -16.82 -4.55 -10.44
C LEU A 159 -15.88 -5.28 -11.39
N VAL A 160 -15.95 -6.61 -11.37
CA VAL A 160 -15.12 -7.50 -12.16
C VAL A 160 -16.02 -8.36 -13.02
N HIS A 161 -15.80 -8.32 -14.34
CA HIS A 161 -16.59 -9.08 -15.30
C HIS A 161 -15.67 -9.88 -16.22
N GLU A 162 -15.83 -11.20 -16.22
CA GLU A 162 -15.06 -12.10 -17.07
C GLU A 162 -15.72 -12.23 -18.44
N LEU A 163 -15.04 -11.77 -19.48
CA LEU A 163 -15.51 -11.88 -20.87
C LEU A 163 -15.10 -13.21 -21.52
N GLY A 164 -14.18 -13.95 -20.90
CA GLY A 164 -13.58 -15.19 -21.39
C GLY A 164 -12.20 -15.44 -20.79
N PRO A 165 -11.50 -16.52 -21.21
CA PRO A 165 -10.20 -16.88 -20.66
C PRO A 165 -9.18 -15.74 -20.78
N GLY A 166 -8.71 -15.23 -19.64
CA GLY A 166 -7.70 -14.17 -19.58
C GLY A 166 -8.17 -12.76 -19.96
N ARG A 167 -9.49 -12.54 -20.16
CA ARG A 167 -10.05 -11.22 -20.48
C ARG A 167 -11.07 -10.80 -19.43
N THR A 168 -10.68 -9.81 -18.63
CA THR A 168 -11.48 -9.32 -17.51
C THR A 168 -11.63 -7.81 -17.59
N VAL A 169 -12.87 -7.32 -17.46
CA VAL A 169 -13.18 -5.89 -17.36
C VAL A 169 -13.22 -5.51 -15.89
N PHE A 170 -12.48 -4.46 -15.53
CA PHE A 170 -12.46 -3.88 -14.19
C PHE A 170 -13.10 -2.50 -14.22
N LEU A 171 -14.13 -2.27 -13.39
CA LEU A 171 -14.86 -1.00 -13.33
C LEU A 171 -14.84 -0.46 -11.91
N PRO A 172 -14.14 0.65 -11.64
CA PRO A 172 -14.14 1.25 -10.31
C PRO A 172 -15.51 1.87 -10.00
N LEU A 173 -16.02 1.55 -8.82
CA LEU A 173 -17.30 1.98 -8.26
C LEU A 173 -17.05 2.60 -6.86
N PRO A 174 -16.48 3.81 -6.78
CA PRO A 174 -16.37 4.51 -5.51
C PRO A 174 -17.77 4.99 -5.07
N VAL A 175 -18.21 4.55 -3.89
CA VAL A 175 -19.49 4.99 -3.30
C VAL A 175 -19.21 5.90 -2.12
N ALA A 176 -19.62 7.16 -2.17
CA ALA A 176 -19.46 8.08 -1.04
C ALA A 176 -20.41 7.72 0.11
N ILE A 177 -19.90 7.76 1.34
CA ILE A 177 -20.69 7.53 2.56
C ILE A 177 -20.95 8.87 3.24
N ARG A 178 -22.22 9.19 3.50
CA ARG A 178 -22.63 10.42 4.17
C ARG A 178 -22.43 10.29 5.67
N ARG A 179 -21.23 10.62 6.17
CA ARG A 179 -20.90 10.57 7.61
C ARG A 179 -20.76 11.97 8.20
N LEU A 180 -21.31 12.18 9.39
CA LEU A 180 -20.95 13.32 10.22
C LEU A 180 -19.57 13.10 10.82
N ARG A 181 -18.66 14.06 10.64
CA ARG A 181 -17.29 14.03 11.17
C ARG A 181 -16.76 15.43 11.43
N TRP A 182 -15.70 15.55 12.21
CA TRP A 182 -15.10 16.85 12.53
C TRP A 182 -13.58 16.80 12.51
N ALA A 183 -12.95 17.97 12.38
CA ALA A 183 -11.52 18.12 12.42
C ALA A 183 -11.14 19.45 13.06
N LEU A 184 -10.07 19.45 13.85
CA LEU A 184 -9.40 20.69 14.23
C LEU A 184 -8.45 21.09 13.11
N MET A 185 -8.55 22.34 12.64
CA MET A 185 -7.59 22.92 11.70
C MET A 185 -6.66 23.88 12.44
N PRO A 186 -5.42 23.47 12.76
CA PRO A 186 -4.44 24.35 13.40
C PRO A 186 -3.66 25.23 12.40
N GLY A 187 -3.97 25.20 11.10
CA GLY A 187 -3.23 25.93 10.06
C GLY A 187 -3.48 25.40 8.63
N PRO A 188 -2.55 25.59 7.67
CA PRO A 188 -2.73 25.25 6.24
C PRO A 188 -2.58 23.75 5.90
N THR A 189 -2.40 22.88 6.89
CA THR A 189 -2.30 21.42 6.70
C THR A 189 -3.68 20.80 6.44
N ALA A 190 -3.71 19.65 5.76
CA ALA A 190 -4.95 18.92 5.52
C ALA A 190 -5.62 18.50 6.85
N PRO A 191 -6.96 18.62 6.96
CA PRO A 191 -7.68 18.27 8.19
C PRO A 191 -7.61 16.75 8.45
N VAL A 192 -7.28 16.38 9.69
CA VAL A 192 -7.41 15.01 10.18
C VAL A 192 -8.83 14.83 10.70
N TRP A 193 -9.65 14.11 9.95
CA TRP A 193 -11.06 13.89 10.29
C TRP A 193 -11.22 12.85 11.38
N GLN A 194 -12.13 13.13 12.31
CA GLN A 194 -12.44 12.32 13.47
C GLN A 194 -13.95 12.10 13.57
N HIS A 195 -14.30 10.99 14.22
CA HIS A 195 -15.66 10.59 14.54
C HIS A 195 -15.82 10.33 16.06
N GLN A 196 -14.76 10.61 16.83
CA GLN A 196 -14.73 10.57 18.30
C GLN A 196 -14.23 11.91 18.85
N ALA A 197 -14.55 12.18 20.11
CA ALA A 197 -14.19 13.43 20.77
C ALA A 197 -12.67 13.64 20.73
N LEU A 198 -12.25 14.83 20.29
CA LEU A 198 -10.86 15.27 20.26
C LEU A 198 -10.39 15.63 21.67
N ALA A 199 -9.34 15.00 22.17
CA ALA A 199 -8.66 15.49 23.37
C ALA A 199 -7.67 16.60 22.97
N LEU A 200 -7.85 17.82 23.49
CA LEU A 200 -7.00 18.99 23.21
C LEU A 200 -6.51 19.62 24.51
N ASN A 201 -5.26 20.08 24.53
CA ASN A 201 -4.78 20.88 25.67
C ASN A 201 -5.28 22.33 25.54
N ILE A 202 -5.74 22.90 26.66
CA ILE A 202 -6.17 24.31 26.70
C ILE A 202 -5.00 25.23 26.34
N GLU A 203 -3.79 24.91 26.80
CA GLU A 203 -2.60 25.69 26.50
C GLU A 203 -2.28 25.69 24.99
N GLU A 204 -2.43 24.57 24.29
CA GLU A 204 -2.27 24.48 22.83
C GLU A 204 -3.31 25.32 22.10
N LEU A 205 -4.54 25.33 22.61
CA LEU A 205 -5.61 26.16 22.07
C LEU A 205 -5.30 27.66 22.26
N GLU A 206 -4.66 28.05 23.36
CA GLU A 206 -4.26 29.43 23.61
C GLU A 206 -3.11 29.89 22.71
N GLU A 207 -2.12 29.02 22.50
CA GLU A 207 -0.93 29.29 21.68
C GLU A 207 -1.24 29.29 20.17
N SER A 208 -2.31 28.63 19.72
CA SER A 208 -2.73 28.60 18.30
C SER A 208 -3.18 29.99 17.80
N GLU A 209 -2.84 30.40 16.57
CA GLU A 209 -3.37 31.66 16.03
C GLU A 209 -4.79 31.52 15.43
N GLU A 210 -5.10 30.31 14.97
CA GLU A 210 -6.26 30.01 14.12
C GLU A 210 -6.91 28.66 14.47
N PRO A 211 -7.35 28.43 15.72
CA PRO A 211 -7.94 27.16 16.11
C PRO A 211 -9.40 27.07 15.63
N TYR A 212 -9.60 26.54 14.42
CA TYR A 212 -10.94 26.34 13.87
C TYR A 212 -11.37 24.87 13.99
N LEU A 213 -12.56 24.65 14.54
CA LEU A 213 -13.21 23.35 14.50
C LEU A 213 -14.12 23.31 13.27
N VAL A 214 -13.87 22.37 12.36
CA VAL A 214 -14.67 22.18 11.15
C VAL A 214 -15.50 20.92 11.29
N VAL A 215 -16.80 21.02 11.01
CA VAL A 215 -17.74 19.91 10.97
C VAL A 215 -18.13 19.66 9.51
N ASP A 216 -17.97 18.42 9.05
CA ASP A 216 -18.46 17.92 7.77
C ASP A 216 -19.79 17.20 8.03
N LEU A 217 -20.86 17.81 7.56
CA LEU A 217 -22.23 17.33 7.67
C LEU A 217 -22.85 17.28 6.27
N PRO A 218 -22.78 16.13 5.57
CA PRO A 218 -23.31 15.96 4.23
C PRO A 218 -24.83 15.76 4.24
N ALA A 219 -25.56 16.76 4.74
CA ALA A 219 -27.02 16.76 4.82
C ALA A 219 -27.67 17.05 3.45
N PRO A 220 -28.93 16.61 3.25
CA PRO A 220 -29.74 16.98 2.09
C PRO A 220 -29.83 18.51 1.90
N ALA A 221 -29.90 18.96 0.65
CA ALA A 221 -29.93 20.41 0.33
C ALA A 221 -31.21 21.14 0.82
N ASP A 222 -32.24 20.39 1.21
CA ASP A 222 -33.54 20.91 1.62
C ASP A 222 -33.62 21.20 3.14
N ASP A 223 -32.63 20.77 3.94
CA ASP A 223 -32.64 20.94 5.39
C ASP A 223 -32.10 22.31 5.82
N THR A 224 -32.86 23.03 6.66
CA THR A 224 -32.38 24.22 7.37
C THR A 224 -31.79 23.82 8.71
N LEU A 225 -30.48 23.64 8.75
CA LEU A 225 -29.76 23.19 9.94
C LEU A 225 -29.23 24.38 10.77
N VAL A 226 -29.34 24.28 12.09
CA VAL A 226 -28.70 25.21 13.03
C VAL A 226 -27.72 24.43 13.90
N LEU A 227 -26.45 24.81 13.88
CA LEU A 227 -25.39 24.13 14.61
C LEU A 227 -24.83 25.07 15.68
N ARG A 228 -24.75 24.60 16.93
CA ARG A 228 -24.17 25.33 18.07
C ARG A 228 -23.11 24.48 18.77
N LEU A 229 -22.03 25.11 19.21
CA LEU A 229 -20.99 24.47 20.01
C LEU A 229 -21.04 25.00 21.45
N CYS A 230 -21.39 24.12 22.39
CA CYS A 230 -21.65 24.44 23.79
C CYS A 230 -20.51 23.91 24.68
N PHE A 231 -19.90 24.78 25.49
CA PHE A 231 -18.78 24.45 26.37
C PHE A 231 -19.25 24.28 27.81
N TYR A 232 -18.98 23.13 28.43
CA TYR A 232 -19.42 22.78 29.78
C TYR A 232 -18.25 22.51 30.72
N ASP A 233 -18.35 23.06 31.92
CA ASP A 233 -17.52 22.76 33.09
C ASP A 233 -18.35 21.88 34.03
N ASP A 234 -18.03 20.59 34.10
CA ASP A 234 -18.95 19.55 34.58
C ASP A 234 -20.33 19.73 33.90
N GLU A 235 -21.37 20.03 34.67
CA GLU A 235 -22.76 20.23 34.21
C GLU A 235 -23.11 21.71 33.98
N ARG A 236 -22.15 22.62 34.16
CA ARG A 236 -22.38 24.06 34.01
C ARG A 236 -21.95 24.54 32.63
N LEU A 237 -22.89 25.10 31.87
CA LEU A 237 -22.59 25.80 30.62
C LEU A 237 -21.71 27.03 30.89
N LEU A 238 -20.55 27.07 30.25
CA LEU A 238 -19.61 28.19 30.24
C LEU A 238 -19.93 29.18 29.13
N GLN A 239 -20.10 28.69 27.89
CA GLN A 239 -20.32 29.51 26.71
C GLN A 239 -20.89 28.69 25.55
N GLU A 240 -21.62 29.36 24.65
CA GLU A 240 -22.17 28.81 23.42
C GLU A 240 -21.65 29.61 22.21
N VAL A 241 -21.37 28.91 21.10
CA VAL A 241 -20.89 29.50 19.84
C VAL A 241 -21.72 28.98 18.68
N ASP A 242 -22.42 29.86 17.98
CA ASP A 242 -23.16 29.51 16.77
C ASP A 242 -22.22 29.31 15.56
N ALA A 243 -22.55 28.35 14.70
CA ALA A 243 -21.94 28.27 13.38
C ALA A 243 -22.39 29.48 12.53
N PRO A 244 -21.49 30.12 11.76
CA PRO A 244 -21.88 31.20 10.86
C PRO A 244 -22.90 30.69 9.85
N GLN A 245 -23.93 31.51 9.56
CA GLN A 245 -24.97 31.15 8.60
C GLN A 245 -24.37 30.83 7.23
N THR A 246 -24.57 29.60 6.77
CA THR A 246 -24.12 29.12 5.47
C THR A 246 -25.27 29.09 4.48
N GLU A 247 -24.95 29.10 3.18
CA GLU A 247 -25.92 28.92 2.10
C GLU A 247 -26.65 27.58 2.25
N ARG A 248 -27.89 27.48 1.73
CA ARG A 248 -28.65 26.21 1.73
C ARG A 248 -27.82 25.10 1.07
N GLY A 249 -27.72 23.95 1.74
CA GLY A 249 -26.94 22.79 1.27
C GLY A 249 -25.43 22.87 1.56
N ALA A 250 -24.98 23.76 2.45
CA ALA A 250 -23.59 23.77 2.89
C ALA A 250 -23.22 22.50 3.66
N ARG A 251 -22.15 21.85 3.21
CA ARG A 251 -21.61 20.62 3.80
C ARG A 251 -20.67 20.87 4.98
N PHE A 252 -19.97 22.02 4.98
CA PHE A 252 -18.91 22.30 5.95
C PHE A 252 -19.29 23.50 6.83
N PHE A 253 -19.20 23.30 8.15
CA PHE A 253 -19.48 24.31 9.18
C PHE A 253 -18.21 24.58 9.98
N ARG A 254 -17.96 25.83 10.36
CA ARG A 254 -16.71 26.24 11.00
C ARG A 254 -16.97 27.04 12.28
N PHE A 255 -16.40 26.60 13.39
CA PHE A 255 -16.41 27.30 14.67
C PHE A 255 -15.03 27.91 14.96
N ASP A 256 -15.02 29.16 15.40
CA ASP A 256 -13.81 29.85 15.85
C ASP A 256 -13.63 29.69 17.36
N LEU A 257 -12.69 28.83 17.76
CA LEU A 257 -12.45 28.53 19.17
C LEU A 257 -11.75 29.68 19.93
N ARG A 258 -11.31 30.75 19.24
CA ARG A 258 -10.79 31.95 19.92
C ARG A 258 -11.87 32.65 20.74
N ALA A 259 -13.12 32.53 20.33
CA ALA A 259 -14.27 33.15 20.99
C ALA A 259 -14.47 32.67 22.44
N VAL A 260 -13.92 31.51 22.82
CA VAL A 260 -14.14 30.90 24.14
C VAL A 260 -12.94 30.97 25.07
N ARG A 261 -11.79 31.49 24.63
CA ARG A 261 -10.53 31.48 25.40
C ARG A 261 -10.66 32.10 26.79
N ASP A 262 -11.32 33.24 26.90
CA ASP A 262 -11.44 33.93 28.18
C ASP A 262 -12.31 33.15 29.18
N SER A 263 -13.35 32.47 28.68
CA SER A 263 -14.18 31.56 29.49
C SER A 263 -13.39 30.33 29.96
N LEU A 264 -12.56 29.75 29.08
CA LEU A 264 -11.67 28.65 29.43
C LEU A 264 -10.62 29.07 30.48
N ARG A 265 -10.07 30.29 30.39
CA ARG A 265 -9.12 30.84 31.38
C ARG A 265 -9.73 31.02 32.76
N ALA A 266 -11.00 31.41 32.83
CA ALA A 266 -11.70 31.65 34.09
C ALA A 266 -12.05 30.36 34.83
N SER A 267 -12.23 29.24 34.12
CA SER A 267 -12.52 27.94 34.72
C SER A 267 -11.29 27.36 35.44
N ARG A 268 -11.52 26.77 36.61
CA ARG A 268 -10.50 26.03 37.38
C ARG A 268 -10.54 24.53 37.14
N SER A 269 -11.45 24.07 36.30
CA SER A 269 -11.58 22.67 36.01
C SER A 269 -10.44 22.21 35.13
N SER A 270 -10.00 20.98 35.42
CA SER A 270 -8.98 20.29 34.65
C SER A 270 -9.51 19.82 33.30
N GLN A 271 -10.83 19.78 33.13
CA GLN A 271 -11.51 19.35 31.91
C GLN A 271 -12.73 20.22 31.60
N ILE A 272 -12.95 20.51 30.32
CA ILE A 272 -14.10 21.23 29.78
C ILE A 272 -14.59 20.48 28.54
N ARG A 273 -15.90 20.22 28.44
CA ARG A 273 -16.50 19.47 27.31
C ARG A 273 -17.06 20.45 26.30
N ALA A 274 -16.76 20.27 25.01
CA ALA A 274 -17.44 20.97 23.92
C ALA A 274 -18.41 20.00 23.22
N ILE A 275 -19.70 20.32 23.30
CA ILE A 275 -20.81 19.53 22.74
C ILE A 275 -21.37 20.28 21.53
N LEU A 276 -21.43 19.62 20.38
CA LEU A 276 -22.17 20.10 19.21
C LEU A 276 -23.65 19.77 19.39
N SER A 277 -24.50 20.78 19.29
CA SER A 277 -25.95 20.66 19.20
C SER A 277 -26.40 20.98 17.77
N ILE A 278 -27.21 20.09 17.18
CA ILE A 278 -27.73 20.25 15.80
C ILE A 278 -29.26 20.23 15.84
N ASP A 279 -29.86 21.36 15.47
CA ASP A 279 -31.30 21.49 15.26
C ASP A 279 -31.65 21.31 13.78
N GLY A 280 -32.83 20.75 13.49
CA GLY A 280 -33.39 20.69 12.14
C GLY A 280 -33.07 19.42 11.33
N LEU A 281 -32.51 18.40 11.96
CA LEU A 281 -32.44 17.05 11.37
C LEU A 281 -33.85 16.43 11.29
N GLU A 282 -34.05 15.39 10.48
CA GLU A 282 -35.35 14.71 10.31
C GLU A 282 -35.97 14.15 11.63
N HIS A 283 -35.24 14.19 12.73
CA HIS A 283 -35.66 13.75 14.07
C HIS A 283 -35.99 14.98 14.95
N SER A 284 -37.09 14.90 15.69
CA SER A 284 -37.70 16.04 16.42
C SER A 284 -36.86 16.63 17.57
N GLU A 285 -35.80 15.95 18.01
CA GLU A 285 -34.93 16.39 19.11
C GLU A 285 -33.55 16.82 18.59
N PRO A 286 -32.91 17.83 19.22
CA PRO A 286 -31.57 18.24 18.85
C PRO A 286 -30.57 17.10 19.03
N LEU A 287 -29.72 16.88 18.04
CA LEU A 287 -28.63 15.92 18.17
C LEU A 287 -27.50 16.55 18.99
N GLU A 288 -27.14 15.95 20.12
CA GLU A 288 -26.02 16.36 20.95
C GLU A 288 -24.85 15.38 20.85
N LEU A 289 -23.67 15.88 20.44
CA LEU A 289 -22.46 15.08 20.26
C LEU A 289 -21.26 15.73 20.96
N PRO A 290 -20.48 14.99 21.77
CA PRO A 290 -19.23 15.51 22.32
C PRO A 290 -18.16 15.55 21.22
N LEU A 291 -17.68 16.75 20.86
CA LEU A 291 -16.70 16.90 19.78
C LEU A 291 -15.29 17.08 20.30
N VAL A 292 -15.14 17.78 21.44
CA VAL A 292 -13.83 18.12 22.01
C VAL A 292 -13.87 17.98 23.52
N LEU A 293 -12.86 17.32 24.08
CA LEU A 293 -12.51 17.34 25.48
C LEU A 293 -11.27 18.24 25.66
N LEU A 294 -11.47 19.42 26.25
CA LEU A 294 -10.39 20.35 26.56
C LEU A 294 -9.80 19.98 27.92
N GLN A 295 -8.52 19.63 27.94
CA GLN A 295 -7.79 19.24 29.14
C GLN A 295 -6.77 20.32 29.50
N ARG A 296 -6.58 20.55 30.81
CA ARG A 296 -5.54 21.46 31.29
C ARG A 296 -4.29 20.68 31.67
N GLY A 297 -3.16 21.02 31.07
CA GLY A 297 -1.89 20.40 31.40
C GLY A 297 -1.46 20.68 32.84
N ILE A 298 -0.89 19.69 33.53
CA ILE A 298 -0.18 19.93 34.79
C ILE A 298 1.25 20.38 34.45
N ARG A 299 1.63 21.60 34.84
CA ARG A 299 3.04 22.00 34.83
C ARG A 299 3.62 21.75 36.22
N VAL A 300 4.74 21.03 36.26
CA VAL A 300 5.48 20.77 37.50
C VAL A 300 6.88 21.34 37.34
N ASP A 301 7.14 22.48 37.98
CA ASP A 301 8.45 23.14 37.92
C ASP A 301 9.49 22.44 38.80
N CYS A 302 9.04 21.86 39.93
CA CYS A 302 9.86 21.00 40.76
C CYS A 302 9.00 19.94 41.44
N ALA A 303 9.52 18.70 41.52
CA ALA A 303 8.98 17.69 42.39
C ALA A 303 10.09 16.79 42.93
N THR A 304 9.96 16.40 44.19
CA THR A 304 10.85 15.44 44.86
C THR A 304 10.04 14.29 45.43
N ILE A 305 10.66 13.11 45.46
CA ILE A 305 10.09 11.91 46.06
C ILE A 305 11.12 11.32 46.98
N GLU A 306 10.82 11.30 48.28
CA GLU A 306 11.64 10.67 49.30
C GLU A 306 10.90 9.46 49.88
N VAL A 307 11.63 8.40 50.21
CA VAL A 307 11.07 7.32 51.02
C VAL A 307 11.36 7.64 52.49
N ARG A 308 10.31 7.84 53.28
CA ARG A 308 10.39 8.10 54.73
C ARG A 308 9.85 6.92 55.51
N ASP A 309 10.48 6.61 56.63
CA ASP A 309 9.90 5.70 57.61
C ASP A 309 8.87 6.46 58.45
N VAL A 310 7.63 6.01 58.41
CA VAL A 310 6.54 6.50 59.27
C VAL A 310 6.00 5.30 60.03
N GLN A 311 6.25 5.28 61.35
CA GLN A 311 5.79 4.22 62.26
C GLN A 311 6.27 2.80 61.89
N GLY A 312 7.50 2.67 61.38
CA GLY A 312 8.09 1.38 60.98
C GLY A 312 7.63 0.90 59.61
N ARG A 313 7.03 1.78 58.79
CA ARG A 313 6.57 1.46 57.43
C ARG A 313 7.06 2.52 56.43
N PRO A 314 7.57 2.10 55.26
CA PRO A 314 8.02 3.04 54.24
C PRO A 314 6.83 3.77 53.62
N HIS A 315 6.93 5.09 53.51
CA HIS A 315 5.98 5.99 52.84
C HIS A 315 6.72 6.85 51.80
N PHE A 316 6.09 7.08 50.64
CA PHE A 316 6.54 8.13 49.73
C PHE A 316 6.10 9.47 50.28
N HIS A 317 7.06 10.37 50.43
CA HIS A 317 6.83 11.77 50.66
C HIS A 317 7.04 12.49 49.32
N LEU A 318 5.93 12.82 48.67
CA LEU A 318 5.91 13.59 47.43
C LEU A 318 5.80 15.07 47.79
N THR A 319 6.69 15.91 47.25
CA THR A 319 6.54 17.36 47.30
C THR A 319 6.63 17.94 45.89
N TRP A 320 5.79 18.93 45.58
CA TRP A 320 5.74 19.58 44.27
C TRP A 320 5.25 21.02 44.39
N ASP A 321 5.59 21.87 43.42
CA ASP A 321 5.06 23.25 43.33
C ASP A 321 4.14 23.38 42.11
N PRO A 322 2.80 23.41 42.30
CA PRO A 322 1.86 23.50 41.19
C PRO A 322 1.68 24.96 40.76
N ALA A 323 1.73 25.22 39.45
CA ALA A 323 1.34 26.51 38.90
C ALA A 323 -0.18 26.80 39.09
N ILE A 324 -1.02 25.74 39.07
CA ILE A 324 -2.48 25.81 39.19
C ILE A 324 -2.98 24.64 40.06
N GLY A 325 -3.91 24.91 40.98
CA GLY A 325 -4.55 23.88 41.81
C GLY A 325 -5.62 23.10 41.05
N LEU A 326 -5.23 22.02 40.37
CA LEU A 326 -6.11 21.13 39.60
C LEU A 326 -6.70 20.00 40.46
N ARG A 327 -7.85 19.44 40.05
CA ARG A 327 -8.53 18.30 40.71
C ARG A 327 -8.25 16.97 39.99
N SER A 328 -8.54 15.85 40.65
CA SER A 328 -8.42 14.48 40.15
C SER A 328 -7.01 14.11 39.70
N ARG A 329 -6.01 14.41 40.53
CA ARG A 329 -4.59 14.27 40.15
C ARG A 329 -4.05 12.87 40.44
N ARG A 330 -3.12 12.42 39.62
CA ARG A 330 -2.32 11.20 39.82
C ARG A 330 -0.84 11.46 39.52
N VAL A 331 0.02 10.64 40.12
CA VAL A 331 1.44 10.56 39.80
C VAL A 331 1.75 9.15 39.33
N ARG A 332 2.37 9.01 38.15
CA ARG A 332 2.91 7.77 37.64
C ARG A 332 4.43 7.76 37.77
N LEU A 333 4.99 6.72 38.37
CA LEU A 333 6.44 6.55 38.50
C LEU A 333 6.90 5.50 37.49
N TRP A 334 7.54 5.97 36.41
CA TRP A 334 8.10 5.14 35.36
C TRP A 334 9.54 4.76 35.69
N PRO A 335 9.88 3.47 35.85
CA PRO A 335 11.26 3.07 36.13
C PRO A 335 12.16 3.33 34.92
N LEU A 336 13.14 4.23 35.05
CA LEU A 336 14.14 4.51 34.01
C LEU A 336 15.29 3.50 34.04
N SER A 337 15.61 2.95 35.21
CA SER A 337 16.60 1.87 35.35
C SER A 337 16.07 0.48 35.00
N ARG A 338 14.74 0.32 34.85
CA ARG A 338 14.06 -0.94 34.51
C ARG A 338 12.91 -0.67 33.53
N PRO A 339 13.21 -0.20 32.31
CA PRO A 339 12.22 0.33 31.38
C PRO A 339 11.15 -0.68 30.93
N TRP A 340 11.36 -1.97 31.13
CA TRP A 340 10.41 -3.06 30.87
C TRP A 340 9.39 -3.29 32.00
N MET A 341 9.51 -2.60 33.14
CA MET A 341 8.53 -2.70 34.22
C MET A 341 7.41 -1.67 34.07
N SER A 342 6.19 -2.07 34.45
CA SER A 342 5.03 -1.18 34.51
C SER A 342 5.24 -0.03 35.50
N PRO A 343 4.64 1.16 35.25
CA PRO A 343 4.72 2.27 36.18
C PRO A 343 3.93 1.99 37.46
N LEU A 344 4.35 2.62 38.56
CA LEU A 344 3.55 2.68 39.79
C LEU A 344 2.63 3.88 39.74
N GLU A 345 1.33 3.69 39.96
CA GLU A 345 0.36 4.79 40.05
C GLU A 345 0.08 5.17 41.50
N ILE A 346 0.07 6.47 41.78
CA ILE A 346 -0.25 7.07 43.08
C ILE A 346 -1.38 8.08 42.88
N ALA A 347 -2.51 7.91 43.56
CA ALA A 347 -3.61 8.87 43.54
C ALA A 347 -3.31 10.04 44.49
N LEU A 348 -3.47 11.27 44.01
CA LEU A 348 -3.31 12.47 44.83
C LEU A 348 -4.69 13.02 45.23
N PRO A 349 -4.99 13.19 46.52
CA PRO A 349 -6.24 13.78 46.97
C PRO A 349 -6.40 15.24 46.50
N ASP A 350 -7.62 15.69 46.21
CA ASP A 350 -7.90 17.07 45.74
C ASP A 350 -7.49 18.17 46.73
N HIS A 351 -7.46 17.86 48.02
CA HIS A 351 -7.02 18.81 49.06
C HIS A 351 -5.49 18.91 49.17
N ALA A 352 -4.73 17.98 48.59
CA ALA A 352 -3.27 18.02 48.66
C ALA A 352 -2.73 19.15 47.79
N THR A 353 -2.10 20.18 48.35
CA THR A 353 -1.66 21.34 47.57
C THR A 353 -0.24 21.19 47.06
N ARG A 354 0.72 20.98 47.97
CA ARG A 354 2.17 20.92 47.66
C ARG A 354 2.87 19.65 48.15
N GLU A 355 2.21 18.88 49.01
CA GLU A 355 2.79 17.68 49.59
C GLU A 355 1.75 16.58 49.78
N HIS A 356 2.20 15.33 49.70
CA HIS A 356 1.39 14.16 49.99
C HIS A 356 2.24 12.99 50.49
N LEU A 357 1.73 12.30 51.51
CA LEU A 357 2.31 11.09 52.08
C LEU A 357 1.44 9.88 51.72
N THR A 358 2.03 8.87 51.09
CA THR A 358 1.35 7.61 50.75
C THR A 358 2.21 6.41 51.13
N PRO A 359 1.63 5.29 51.61
CA PRO A 359 2.40 4.07 51.90
C PRO A 359 3.08 3.51 50.64
N VAL A 360 4.28 2.94 50.81
CA VAL A 360 5.03 2.24 49.76
C VAL A 360 4.83 0.73 49.90
N ALA A 361 4.66 0.02 48.78
CA ALA A 361 4.74 -1.43 48.78
C ALA A 361 6.16 -1.87 49.19
N GLU A 362 6.28 -2.88 50.07
CA GLU A 362 7.58 -3.35 50.60
C GLU A 362 8.59 -3.75 49.51
N ALA A 363 8.12 -4.07 48.30
CA ALA A 363 8.94 -4.48 47.17
C ALA A 363 9.43 -3.33 46.27
N PHE A 364 9.23 -2.05 46.61
CA PHE A 364 9.62 -0.94 45.73
C PHE A 364 11.15 -0.77 45.66
N PRO A 365 11.78 -1.03 44.50
CA PRO A 365 13.23 -1.09 44.42
C PRO A 365 13.85 0.29 44.16
N ALA A 366 14.98 0.58 44.81
CA ALA A 366 15.76 1.79 44.54
C ALA A 366 16.09 1.92 43.03
N GLY A 367 16.15 3.16 42.53
CA GLY A 367 16.45 3.41 41.13
C GLY A 367 16.14 4.82 40.66
N LEU A 368 16.32 5.03 39.36
CA LEU A 368 15.94 6.25 38.67
C LEU A 368 14.53 6.10 38.11
N TYR A 369 13.69 7.11 38.32
CA TYR A 369 12.30 7.13 37.88
C TYR A 369 11.99 8.44 37.15
N LEU A 370 11.05 8.38 36.21
CA LEU A 370 10.36 9.56 35.68
C LEU A 370 9.01 9.65 36.38
N ALA A 371 8.81 10.68 37.18
CA ALA A 371 7.53 10.99 37.78
C ALA A 371 6.70 11.82 36.79
N GLU A 372 5.57 11.30 36.37
CA GLU A 372 4.60 11.94 35.48
C GLU A 372 3.39 12.38 36.30
N PHE A 373 3.10 13.68 36.30
CA PHE A 373 1.91 14.23 36.93
C PHE A 373 0.80 14.35 35.89
N MET A 374 -0.36 13.78 36.21
CA MET A 374 -1.49 13.77 35.28
C MET A 374 -2.81 14.00 36.01
N VAL A 375 -3.83 14.33 35.23
CA VAL A 375 -5.22 14.33 35.69
C VAL A 375 -5.86 13.02 35.23
N TYR A 376 -6.51 12.33 36.16
CA TYR A 376 -7.26 11.12 35.89
C TYR A 376 -8.71 11.44 35.54
N ASP A 377 -9.18 10.85 34.46
CA ASP A 377 -10.57 10.87 34.03
C ASP A 377 -11.26 9.55 34.45
N PRO A 378 -12.28 9.58 35.34
CA PRO A 378 -13.02 8.39 35.72
C PRO A 378 -14.04 7.93 34.66
N TRP A 379 -14.34 8.74 33.64
CA TRP A 379 -15.39 8.48 32.65
C TRP A 379 -14.86 8.04 31.28
N VAL A 380 -13.56 8.23 31.02
CA VAL A 380 -12.89 7.72 29.82
C VAL A 380 -12.07 6.47 30.18
N PRO A 381 -12.25 5.34 29.46
CA PRO A 381 -11.35 4.20 29.58
C PRO A 381 -9.92 4.67 29.25
N ALA A 382 -9.06 4.73 30.27
CA ALA A 382 -7.68 5.14 30.04
C ALA A 382 -6.99 4.11 29.13
N PRO A 383 -6.37 4.53 28.01
CA PRO A 383 -5.55 3.61 27.22
C PRO A 383 -4.43 3.05 28.10
N ALA A 384 -3.87 1.91 27.68
CA ALA A 384 -2.70 1.36 28.35
C ALA A 384 -1.62 2.45 28.47
N PRO A 385 -1.04 2.65 29.67
CA PRO A 385 -0.18 3.79 29.89
C PRO A 385 1.04 3.71 28.98
N SER A 386 1.36 4.80 28.28
CA SER A 386 2.58 4.97 27.49
C SER A 386 3.52 5.95 28.18
N ARG A 387 4.82 5.67 28.19
CA ARG A 387 5.80 6.54 28.84
C ARG A 387 5.91 7.89 28.10
N PRO A 388 5.77 9.04 28.79
CA PRO A 388 5.94 10.35 28.18
C PRO A 388 7.42 10.67 27.87
N PRO A 389 7.71 11.66 27.00
CA PRO A 389 9.06 12.20 26.81
C PRO A 389 9.67 12.70 28.13
N LEU A 390 11.00 12.56 28.27
CA LEU A 390 11.74 12.94 29.48
C LEU A 390 11.71 14.45 29.79
N ASP A 391 11.45 15.26 28.77
CA ASP A 391 11.41 16.72 28.79
C ASP A 391 9.97 17.27 28.80
N ALA A 392 8.97 16.41 28.93
CA ALA A 392 7.58 16.82 28.98
C ALA A 392 7.32 17.70 30.22
N ARG A 393 6.58 18.81 30.04
CA ARG A 393 6.30 19.82 31.07
C ARG A 393 5.62 19.29 32.35
N HIS A 394 5.03 18.11 32.26
CA HIS A 394 4.32 17.42 33.33
C HIS A 394 5.14 16.29 33.96
N THR A 395 6.44 16.21 33.66
CA THR A 395 7.33 15.15 34.14
C THR A 395 8.56 15.70 34.86
N CYS A 396 9.10 14.92 35.80
CA CYS A 396 10.41 15.19 36.39
C CYS A 396 11.16 13.88 36.69
N GLN A 397 12.48 13.92 36.61
CA GLN A 397 13.31 12.78 37.01
C GLN A 397 13.53 12.80 38.52
N VAL A 398 13.37 11.65 39.15
CA VAL A 398 13.51 11.47 40.59
C VAL A 398 14.34 10.21 40.89
N VAL A 399 15.17 10.30 41.92
CA VAL A 399 15.99 9.19 42.41
C VAL A 399 15.39 8.67 43.70
N THR A 400 15.14 7.37 43.78
CA THR A 400 14.66 6.71 44.99
C THR A 400 15.75 5.81 45.56
N GLY A 401 16.06 5.98 46.84
CA GLY A 401 17.12 5.23 47.52
C GLY A 401 18.54 5.59 47.06
N ASN A 402 19.50 4.67 47.30
CA ASN A 402 20.91 4.83 46.93
C ASN A 402 21.25 3.93 45.72
N LEU A 403 21.73 4.53 44.63
CA LEU A 403 21.97 3.83 43.36
C LEU A 403 23.21 2.93 43.44
N GLU A 404 24.29 3.36 44.11
CA GLU A 404 25.51 2.58 44.31
C GLU A 404 25.24 1.31 45.11
N ALA A 405 24.48 1.42 46.21
CA ALA A 405 24.05 0.30 47.03
C ALA A 405 23.20 -0.69 46.22
N ARG A 406 22.34 -0.19 45.32
CA ARG A 406 21.56 -1.04 44.41
C ARG A 406 22.45 -1.78 43.41
N ILE A 407 23.45 -1.12 42.83
CA ILE A 407 24.41 -1.78 41.93
C ILE A 407 25.17 -2.90 42.67
N GLN A 408 25.58 -2.67 43.91
CA GLN A 408 26.24 -3.69 44.73
C GLN A 408 25.30 -4.88 45.00
N GLN A 409 24.05 -4.61 45.43
CA GLN A 409 23.04 -5.65 45.66
C GLN A 409 22.80 -6.51 44.41
N LEU A 410 22.70 -5.89 43.24
CA LEU A 410 22.55 -6.60 41.96
C LEU A 410 23.79 -7.42 41.57
N GLY A 411 24.98 -7.05 42.08
CA GLY A 411 26.22 -7.82 41.90
C GLY A 411 26.29 -9.07 42.80
N GLU A 412 25.68 -9.00 43.98
CA GLU A 412 25.62 -10.10 44.96
C GLU A 412 24.51 -11.11 44.64
N GLN A 413 23.49 -10.71 43.88
CA GLN A 413 22.45 -11.61 43.38
C GLN A 413 23.03 -12.59 42.35
N ALA A 414 23.25 -13.84 42.75
CA ALA A 414 23.56 -14.93 41.83
C ALA A 414 22.29 -15.31 41.05
N PRO A 415 22.25 -15.17 39.71
CA PRO A 415 21.06 -15.52 38.96
C PRO A 415 21.02 -17.03 38.71
N ASP A 416 20.21 -17.75 39.48
CA ASP A 416 19.73 -19.08 39.11
C ASP A 416 18.56 -18.90 38.12
N GLY A 417 18.81 -19.10 36.83
CA GLY A 417 17.78 -19.06 35.77
C GLY A 417 17.61 -17.71 35.04
N GLY A 418 16.52 -17.60 34.27
CA GLY A 418 16.27 -16.60 33.20
C GLY A 418 16.17 -15.12 33.59
N GLY A 419 16.58 -14.71 34.79
CA GLY A 419 16.58 -13.31 35.27
C GLY A 419 17.91 -12.55 35.10
N ARG A 420 18.97 -13.23 34.64
CA ARG A 420 20.33 -12.68 34.53
C ARG A 420 20.41 -11.45 33.61
N PHE A 421 19.70 -11.45 32.48
CA PHE A 421 19.71 -10.33 31.54
C PHE A 421 19.14 -9.06 32.18
N ALA A 422 17.98 -9.15 32.86
CA ALA A 422 17.32 -8.02 33.50
C ALA A 422 18.21 -7.37 34.57
N ILE A 423 18.89 -8.18 35.40
CA ILE A 423 19.81 -7.71 36.44
C ILE A 423 20.98 -6.93 35.82
N LEU A 424 21.60 -7.49 34.78
CA LEU A 424 22.74 -6.84 34.10
C LEU A 424 22.30 -5.59 33.34
N ALA A 425 21.13 -5.62 32.69
CA ALA A 425 20.54 -4.48 32.02
C ALA A 425 20.25 -3.33 33.00
N GLU A 426 19.70 -3.65 34.18
CA GLU A 426 19.46 -2.67 35.24
C GLU A 426 20.78 -2.03 35.72
N ARG A 427 21.83 -2.84 35.94
CA ARG A 427 23.16 -2.33 36.31
C ARG A 427 23.74 -1.38 35.27
N VAL A 428 23.64 -1.72 33.99
CA VAL A 428 24.09 -0.86 32.88
C VAL A 428 23.42 0.51 32.94
N LEU A 429 22.10 0.54 33.15
CA LEU A 429 21.32 1.78 33.22
C LEU A 429 21.62 2.59 34.49
N LEU A 430 21.80 1.92 35.64
CA LEU A 430 22.19 2.59 36.89
C LEU A 430 23.59 3.20 36.82
N ARG A 431 24.56 2.50 36.23
CA ARG A 431 25.91 3.05 35.99
C ARG A 431 25.89 4.28 35.08
N GLN A 432 25.07 4.24 34.03
CA GLN A 432 24.88 5.39 33.15
C GLN A 432 24.28 6.58 33.91
N ALA A 433 23.29 6.35 34.77
CA ALA A 433 22.67 7.39 35.61
C ALA A 433 23.67 8.02 36.60
N LEU A 434 24.63 7.24 37.11
CA LEU A 434 25.74 7.72 37.95
C LEU A 434 26.87 8.41 37.17
N GLY A 435 26.78 8.49 35.83
CA GLY A 435 27.82 9.08 34.98
C GLY A 435 29.00 8.14 34.67
N ASP A 436 28.97 6.87 35.11
CA ASP A 436 29.96 5.85 34.75
C ASP A 436 29.71 5.27 33.35
N VAL A 437 29.89 6.12 32.33
CA VAL A 437 29.65 5.77 30.92
C VAL A 437 30.58 4.64 30.45
N ALA A 438 31.82 4.62 30.94
CA ALA A 438 32.81 3.60 30.55
C ALA A 438 32.45 2.22 31.13
N GLY A 439 32.02 2.16 32.39
CA GLY A 439 31.53 0.93 33.02
C GLY A 439 30.23 0.44 32.39
N ALA A 440 29.27 1.34 32.17
CA ALA A 440 28.01 1.02 31.50
C ALA A 440 28.25 0.42 30.10
N ARG A 441 29.13 1.02 29.29
CA ARG A 441 29.47 0.51 27.95
C ARG A 441 30.13 -0.87 28.00
N ARG A 442 31.02 -1.11 28.95
CA ARG A 442 31.70 -2.40 29.12
C ARG A 442 30.72 -3.51 29.49
N GLU A 443 29.84 -3.23 30.44
CA GLU A 443 28.79 -4.18 30.86
C GLU A 443 27.77 -4.40 29.74
N LEU A 444 27.37 -3.36 28.99
CA LEU A 444 26.49 -3.49 27.83
C LEU A 444 27.08 -4.39 26.74
N LEU A 445 28.37 -4.26 26.44
CA LEU A 445 29.05 -5.13 25.47
C LEU A 445 29.07 -6.59 25.94
N ALA A 446 29.35 -6.84 27.23
CA ALA A 446 29.34 -8.18 27.80
C ALA A 446 27.93 -8.79 27.76
N LEU A 447 26.92 -8.03 28.19
CA LEU A 447 25.49 -8.39 28.13
C LEU A 447 25.07 -8.76 26.70
N SER A 448 25.43 -7.92 25.74
CA SER A 448 25.11 -8.11 24.32
C SER A 448 25.72 -9.38 23.73
N ALA A 449 26.93 -9.72 24.16
CA ALA A 449 27.65 -10.88 23.65
C ALA A 449 27.14 -12.20 24.25
N GLN A 450 26.82 -12.21 25.54
CA GLN A 450 26.60 -13.43 26.31
C GLN A 450 25.11 -13.80 26.46
N GLU A 451 24.22 -12.82 26.63
CA GLU A 451 22.86 -13.07 27.12
C GLU A 451 21.77 -12.61 26.14
N ALA A 452 22.07 -11.72 25.18
CA ALA A 452 21.07 -11.13 24.30
C ALA A 452 20.34 -12.12 23.38
N ALA A 453 20.91 -13.30 23.14
CA ALA A 453 20.30 -14.34 22.31
C ALA A 453 19.08 -15.00 22.97
N THR A 454 19.03 -15.06 24.30
CA THR A 454 17.96 -15.71 25.08
C THR A 454 17.15 -14.73 25.92
N ALA A 455 17.49 -13.44 25.85
CA ALA A 455 16.84 -12.37 26.60
C ALA A 455 15.37 -12.15 26.18
N PRO A 456 14.48 -11.76 27.09
CA PRO A 456 13.13 -11.32 26.74
C PRO A 456 13.15 -10.17 25.71
N LEU A 457 12.28 -10.23 24.69
CA LEU A 457 12.28 -9.29 23.58
C LEU A 457 12.05 -7.84 24.03
N ASP A 458 11.11 -7.61 24.95
CA ASP A 458 10.80 -6.31 25.57
C ASP A 458 12.03 -5.64 26.21
N GLN A 459 12.88 -6.43 26.87
CA GLN A 459 14.10 -5.93 27.50
C GLN A 459 15.16 -5.55 26.46
N VAL A 460 15.30 -6.35 25.39
CA VAL A 460 16.21 -6.05 24.27
C VAL A 460 15.76 -4.79 23.52
N PHE A 461 14.46 -4.67 23.26
CA PHE A 461 13.85 -3.49 22.64
C PHE A 461 14.16 -2.21 23.43
N ALA A 462 13.90 -2.24 24.75
CA ALA A 462 14.12 -1.08 25.61
C ALA A 462 15.60 -0.64 25.64
N LEU A 463 16.55 -1.57 25.66
CA LEU A 463 17.98 -1.22 25.63
C LEU A 463 18.44 -0.65 24.28
N ILE A 464 17.93 -1.18 23.16
CA ILE A 464 18.29 -0.64 21.83
C ILE A 464 17.82 0.81 21.69
N ASP A 465 16.65 1.13 22.22
CA ASP A 465 16.09 2.48 22.17
C ASP A 465 16.95 3.48 22.96
N LEU A 466 17.40 3.07 24.16
CA LEU A 466 18.21 3.90 25.05
C LEU A 466 19.67 4.06 24.59
N PHE A 467 20.25 3.06 23.91
CA PHE A 467 21.67 3.04 23.52
C PHE A 467 21.88 3.10 22.00
N GLN A 468 21.35 4.12 21.34
CA GLN A 468 21.29 4.20 19.87
C GLN A 468 22.59 3.82 19.13
N ASP A 469 23.76 4.31 19.57
CA ASP A 469 25.07 4.04 18.95
C ASP A 469 25.83 2.86 19.58
N GLY A 470 25.46 2.46 20.81
CA GLY A 470 26.09 1.38 21.56
C GLY A 470 25.46 0.00 21.36
N ALA A 471 24.21 -0.04 20.86
CA ALA A 471 23.39 -1.25 20.81
C ALA A 471 23.44 -2.00 19.48
N LYS A 472 24.40 -1.72 18.59
CA LYS A 472 24.49 -2.42 17.28
C LYS A 472 24.57 -3.95 17.42
N VAL A 473 25.28 -4.43 18.43
CA VAL A 473 25.39 -5.88 18.71
C VAL A 473 24.04 -6.45 19.18
N LEU A 474 23.31 -5.73 20.04
CA LEU A 474 21.95 -6.11 20.44
C LEU A 474 21.00 -6.16 19.24
N ALA A 475 21.04 -5.14 18.37
CA ALA A 475 20.23 -5.08 17.17
C ALA A 475 20.50 -6.27 16.24
N LEU A 476 21.77 -6.63 16.04
CA LEU A 476 22.15 -7.82 15.26
C LEU A 476 21.61 -9.12 15.88
N LYS A 477 21.67 -9.26 17.20
CA LYS A 477 21.13 -10.43 17.92
C LYS A 477 19.61 -10.48 17.83
N LEU A 478 18.92 -9.35 17.89
CA LEU A 478 17.48 -9.24 17.72
C LEU A 478 17.05 -9.60 16.28
N ILE A 479 17.81 -9.17 15.27
CA ILE A 479 17.57 -9.53 13.86
C ILE A 479 17.72 -11.03 13.63
N ALA A 480 18.70 -11.66 14.26
CA ALA A 480 18.88 -13.11 14.20
C ALA A 480 17.71 -13.88 14.86
N ARG A 481 16.81 -13.19 15.57
CA ARG A 481 15.61 -13.73 16.21
C ARG A 481 14.33 -13.27 15.51
N ILE A 482 14.40 -12.92 14.21
CA ILE A 482 13.24 -12.46 13.44
C ILE A 482 12.06 -13.43 13.52
N GLU A 483 12.29 -14.74 13.47
CA GLU A 483 11.24 -15.76 13.60
C GLU A 483 10.49 -15.65 14.93
N GLU A 484 11.20 -15.41 16.03
CA GLU A 484 10.62 -15.24 17.35
C GLU A 484 9.79 -13.95 17.44
N VAL A 485 10.28 -12.87 16.82
CA VAL A 485 9.55 -11.60 16.71
C VAL A 485 8.24 -11.80 15.94
N LEU A 486 8.32 -12.43 14.77
CA LEU A 486 7.14 -12.73 13.94
C LEU A 486 6.14 -13.64 14.66
N ALA A 487 6.62 -14.66 15.36
CA ALA A 487 5.78 -15.54 16.18
C ALA A 487 5.15 -14.81 17.38
N ALA A 488 5.83 -13.83 17.96
CA ALA A 488 5.28 -13.00 19.03
C ALA A 488 4.17 -12.06 18.53
N VAL A 489 4.34 -11.48 17.33
CA VAL A 489 3.30 -10.67 16.65
C VAL A 489 2.09 -11.53 16.33
N ALA A 490 2.29 -12.69 15.68
CA ALA A 490 1.20 -13.59 15.32
C ALA A 490 0.40 -14.10 16.54
N ALA A 491 1.07 -14.27 17.68
CA ALA A 491 0.44 -14.66 18.94
C ALA A 491 -0.19 -13.50 19.73
N GLY A 492 -0.15 -12.26 19.22
CA GLY A 492 -0.63 -11.06 19.92
C GLY A 492 0.17 -10.70 21.19
N ARG A 493 1.37 -11.28 21.37
CA ARG A 493 2.25 -11.00 22.51
C ARG A 493 3.12 -9.76 22.30
N LEU A 494 3.32 -9.35 21.05
CA LEU A 494 4.00 -8.11 20.70
C LEU A 494 2.99 -7.12 20.13
N PRO A 495 2.80 -5.93 20.74
CA PRO A 495 1.91 -4.90 20.20
C PRO A 495 2.35 -4.42 18.82
N GLN A 496 1.39 -4.10 17.95
CA GLN A 496 1.63 -3.61 16.59
C GLN A 496 2.59 -2.41 16.55
N ALA A 497 2.42 -1.44 17.46
CA ALA A 497 3.30 -0.28 17.57
C ALA A 497 4.78 -0.65 17.84
N GLN A 498 5.03 -1.69 18.63
CA GLN A 498 6.40 -2.18 18.87
C GLN A 498 6.97 -2.91 17.65
N PHE A 499 6.12 -3.61 16.89
CA PHE A 499 6.53 -4.22 15.63
C PHE A 499 6.89 -3.16 14.57
N GLU A 500 6.09 -2.11 14.43
CA GLU A 500 6.41 -0.98 13.55
C GLU A 500 7.71 -0.27 13.95
N TRP A 501 7.92 -0.05 15.25
CA TRP A 501 9.19 0.45 15.77
C TRP A 501 10.36 -0.45 15.37
N TYR A 502 10.18 -1.78 15.46
CA TYR A 502 11.19 -2.75 15.07
C TYR A 502 11.54 -2.65 13.59
N LEU A 503 10.54 -2.62 12.71
CA LEU A 503 10.71 -2.46 11.26
C LEU A 503 11.44 -1.15 10.91
N ALA A 504 11.03 -0.04 11.51
CA ALA A 504 11.70 1.26 11.33
C ALA A 504 13.19 1.18 11.73
N ARG A 505 13.50 0.43 12.79
CA ARG A 505 14.88 0.24 13.26
C ARG A 505 15.71 -0.65 12.34
N LEU A 506 15.11 -1.68 11.73
CA LEU A 506 15.76 -2.50 10.71
C LEU A 506 16.25 -1.65 9.53
N ARG A 507 15.42 -0.70 9.07
CA ARG A 507 15.78 0.25 8.01
C ARG A 507 16.99 1.10 8.39
N ARG A 508 17.00 1.64 9.62
CA ARG A 508 18.03 2.60 10.09
C ARG A 508 19.42 1.98 10.26
N PHE A 509 19.53 0.74 10.72
CA PHE A 509 20.86 0.18 11.04
C PHE A 509 21.68 -0.22 9.81
N GLY A 510 21.12 -0.14 8.59
CA GLY A 510 21.84 -0.44 7.35
C GLY A 510 22.48 -1.83 7.34
N LEU A 511 21.90 -2.77 8.10
CA LEU A 511 22.49 -4.07 8.35
C LEU A 511 22.42 -4.93 7.08
N ARG A 512 23.37 -5.84 6.98
CA ARG A 512 23.42 -6.88 5.94
C ARG A 512 23.17 -8.23 6.63
N PRO A 513 21.90 -8.60 6.87
CA PRO A 513 21.58 -9.91 7.40
C PRO A 513 22.13 -11.01 6.48
N LYS A 514 22.35 -12.19 7.05
CA LYS A 514 22.69 -13.38 6.29
C LYS A 514 21.47 -13.86 5.48
N ARG A 515 21.72 -14.73 4.50
CA ARG A 515 20.70 -15.25 3.56
C ARG A 515 19.50 -15.88 4.27
N ASP A 516 19.74 -16.71 5.28
CA ASP A 516 18.73 -17.36 6.12
C ASP A 516 17.76 -16.35 6.73
N ILE A 517 18.27 -15.22 7.22
CA ILE A 517 17.45 -14.15 7.81
C ILE A 517 16.67 -13.37 6.74
N LEU A 518 17.29 -13.11 5.58
CA LEU A 518 16.67 -12.35 4.49
C LEU A 518 15.43 -13.04 3.91
N VAL A 519 15.37 -14.38 3.94
CA VAL A 519 14.19 -15.11 3.47
C VAL A 519 12.94 -14.74 4.28
N HIS A 520 13.06 -14.58 5.60
CA HIS A 520 11.94 -14.14 6.45
C HIS A 520 11.49 -12.71 6.16
N PHE A 521 12.32 -11.89 5.50
CA PHE A 521 11.97 -10.52 5.17
C PHE A 521 11.02 -10.43 3.97
N LEU A 522 10.93 -11.49 3.16
CA LEU A 522 10.03 -11.55 2.01
C LEU A 522 8.55 -11.51 2.43
N ASP A 523 8.23 -11.98 3.64
CA ASP A 523 6.86 -12.03 4.17
C ASP A 523 6.53 -10.84 5.08
N LEU A 524 7.41 -9.83 5.16
CA LEU A 524 7.15 -8.64 5.97
C LEU A 524 6.12 -7.72 5.30
N PRO A 525 5.25 -7.04 6.08
CA PRO A 525 4.31 -6.06 5.55
C PRO A 525 5.00 -4.75 5.08
N ASP A 526 6.31 -4.63 5.30
CA ASP A 526 7.11 -3.46 4.96
C ASP A 526 7.68 -3.57 3.55
N ASP A 527 7.10 -2.85 2.58
CA ASP A 527 7.53 -2.88 1.18
C ASP A 527 9.01 -2.56 0.98
N GLN A 528 9.57 -1.61 1.75
CA GLN A 528 10.98 -1.24 1.58
C GLN A 528 11.91 -2.37 2.02
N LEU A 529 11.63 -3.00 3.16
CA LEU A 529 12.40 -4.12 3.66
C LEU A 529 12.22 -5.36 2.80
N ARG A 530 10.98 -5.65 2.40
CA ARG A 530 10.60 -6.78 1.55
C ARG A 530 11.27 -6.72 0.17
N LEU A 531 11.16 -5.59 -0.53
CA LEU A 531 11.81 -5.39 -1.83
C LEU A 531 13.34 -5.37 -1.72
N GLY A 532 13.88 -4.73 -0.68
CA GLY A 532 15.32 -4.72 -0.42
C GLY A 532 15.89 -6.11 -0.11
N ALA A 533 15.12 -6.97 0.55
CA ALA A 533 15.48 -8.37 0.78
C ALA A 533 15.43 -9.19 -0.51
N ALA A 534 14.34 -9.06 -1.28
CA ALA A 534 14.21 -9.74 -2.57
C ALA A 534 15.36 -9.36 -3.53
N GLN A 535 15.70 -8.08 -3.62
CA GLN A 535 16.80 -7.62 -4.46
C GLN A 535 18.12 -8.30 -4.09
N ARG A 536 18.48 -8.29 -2.80
CA ARG A 536 19.72 -8.91 -2.32
C ARG A 536 19.75 -10.41 -2.51
N LEU A 537 18.62 -11.08 -2.34
CA LEU A 537 18.51 -12.53 -2.55
C LEU A 537 18.64 -12.88 -4.05
N ILE A 538 18.04 -12.09 -4.94
CA ILE A 538 18.17 -12.23 -6.40
C ILE A 538 19.62 -11.99 -6.85
N GLU A 539 20.28 -10.95 -6.32
CA GLU A 539 21.72 -10.70 -6.53
C GLU A 539 22.59 -11.88 -6.04
N GLN A 540 22.12 -12.65 -5.06
CA GLN A 540 22.78 -13.85 -4.51
C GLN A 540 22.36 -15.16 -5.20
N ASP A 541 21.72 -15.09 -6.37
CA ASP A 541 21.25 -16.23 -7.16
C ASP A 541 20.18 -17.10 -6.44
N ASP A 542 19.36 -16.48 -5.59
CA ASP A 542 18.29 -17.17 -4.86
C ASP A 542 16.98 -17.26 -5.68
N MET A 543 16.69 -18.47 -6.18
CA MET A 543 15.48 -18.74 -6.98
C MET A 543 14.18 -18.46 -6.24
N THR A 544 14.13 -18.69 -4.92
CA THR A 544 12.92 -18.49 -4.13
C THR A 544 12.52 -17.02 -4.16
N ALA A 545 13.48 -16.10 -3.98
CA ALA A 545 13.19 -14.67 -4.03
C ALA A 545 12.67 -14.20 -5.40
N ALA A 546 13.23 -14.72 -6.50
CA ALA A 546 12.73 -14.42 -7.84
C ALA A 546 11.29 -14.94 -8.03
N GLN A 547 10.99 -16.17 -7.59
CA GLN A 547 9.65 -16.74 -7.65
C GLN A 547 8.64 -15.96 -6.78
N THR A 548 9.03 -15.58 -5.57
CA THR A 548 8.20 -14.75 -4.68
C THR A 548 7.90 -13.39 -5.31
N ALA A 549 8.87 -12.76 -5.97
CA ALA A 549 8.63 -11.51 -6.69
C ALA A 549 7.61 -11.65 -7.83
N LEU A 550 7.60 -12.78 -8.55
CA LEU A 550 6.59 -13.06 -9.59
C LEU A 550 5.20 -13.30 -8.97
N GLN A 551 5.13 -13.97 -7.82
CA GLN A 551 3.87 -14.13 -7.09
C GLN A 551 3.28 -12.79 -6.64
N TRP A 552 4.12 -11.83 -6.24
CA TRP A 552 3.66 -10.47 -5.93
C TRP A 552 3.06 -9.77 -7.16
N VAL A 553 3.59 -10.01 -8.36
CA VAL A 553 3.02 -9.48 -9.61
C VAL A 553 1.66 -10.10 -9.90
N ASP A 554 1.52 -11.43 -9.78
CA ASP A 554 0.26 -12.10 -10.06
C ASP A 554 -0.86 -11.71 -9.07
N ARG A 555 -0.50 -11.38 -7.83
CA ARG A 555 -1.44 -10.84 -6.82
C ARG A 555 -1.71 -9.35 -6.98
N GLY A 556 -0.99 -8.64 -7.87
CA GLY A 556 -1.10 -7.20 -8.04
C GLY A 556 -0.45 -6.37 -6.91
N GLU A 557 0.35 -7.00 -6.06
CA GLU A 557 1.11 -6.35 -4.98
C GLU A 557 2.36 -5.63 -5.51
N LEU A 558 2.90 -6.05 -6.67
CA LEU A 558 4.05 -5.44 -7.32
C LEU A 558 3.74 -5.03 -8.76
N ALA A 559 3.94 -3.75 -9.08
CA ALA A 559 3.77 -3.23 -10.44
C ALA A 559 4.84 -3.80 -11.39
N GLU A 560 4.47 -4.03 -12.66
CA GLU A 560 5.38 -4.59 -13.68
C GLU A 560 6.70 -3.83 -13.82
N ALA A 561 6.67 -2.48 -13.77
CA ALA A 561 7.90 -1.69 -13.86
C ALA A 561 8.86 -1.96 -12.69
N ALA A 562 8.33 -2.02 -11.47
CA ALA A 562 9.12 -2.31 -10.27
C ALA A 562 9.61 -3.77 -10.24
N ALA A 563 8.78 -4.71 -10.70
CA ALA A 563 9.18 -6.11 -10.87
C ALA A 563 10.31 -6.25 -11.90
N LEU A 564 10.25 -5.50 -13.01
CA LEU A 564 11.29 -5.50 -14.01
C LEU A 564 12.62 -4.97 -13.44
N ASP A 565 12.60 -3.87 -12.70
CA ASP A 565 13.80 -3.32 -12.03
C ASP A 565 14.40 -4.33 -11.05
N LEU A 566 13.56 -4.98 -10.25
CA LEU A 566 13.97 -6.00 -9.28
C LEU A 566 14.60 -7.23 -9.97
N LEU A 567 13.95 -7.75 -11.00
CA LEU A 567 14.42 -8.93 -11.75
C LEU A 567 15.67 -8.64 -12.59
N ASN A 568 15.84 -7.41 -13.06
CA ASN A 568 17.05 -6.98 -13.77
C ASN A 568 18.33 -7.04 -12.92
N CYS A 569 18.22 -7.18 -11.58
CA CYS A 569 19.39 -7.36 -10.72
C CYS A 569 20.14 -8.66 -11.01
N ASN A 570 19.45 -9.70 -11.52
CA ASN A 570 20.06 -10.92 -12.04
C ASN A 570 19.21 -11.49 -13.19
N PRO A 571 19.41 -11.01 -14.43
CA PRO A 571 18.53 -11.36 -15.55
C PRO A 571 18.56 -12.85 -15.90
N SER A 572 19.69 -13.52 -15.71
CA SER A 572 19.83 -14.96 -15.95
C SER A 572 18.98 -15.80 -14.97
N LEU A 573 18.98 -15.46 -13.68
CA LEU A 573 18.08 -16.07 -12.69
C LEU A 573 16.62 -15.74 -13.00
N ALA A 574 16.33 -14.47 -13.29
CA ALA A 574 14.97 -13.99 -13.57
C ALA A 574 14.34 -14.71 -14.75
N LEU A 575 15.07 -14.88 -15.85
CA LEU A 575 14.58 -15.59 -17.04
C LEU A 575 14.31 -17.07 -16.76
N ARG A 576 15.11 -17.72 -15.90
CA ARG A 576 14.86 -19.09 -15.42
C ARG A 576 13.61 -19.15 -14.53
N ALA A 577 13.44 -18.20 -13.62
CA ALA A 577 12.28 -18.11 -12.75
C ALA A 577 10.99 -17.90 -13.55
N LEU A 578 10.99 -16.95 -14.48
CA LEU A 578 9.86 -16.70 -15.37
C LEU A 578 9.53 -17.89 -16.26
N GLY A 579 10.54 -18.60 -16.77
CA GLY A 579 10.34 -19.80 -17.59
C GLY A 579 9.78 -21.00 -16.83
N ALA A 580 9.82 -20.96 -15.50
CA ALA A 580 9.23 -21.96 -14.60
C ALA A 580 7.89 -21.48 -13.98
N HIS A 581 7.47 -20.25 -14.24
CA HIS A 581 6.24 -19.65 -13.73
C HIS A 581 5.10 -19.76 -14.76
N ASP A 582 3.85 -19.81 -14.29
CA ASP A 582 2.68 -19.79 -15.17
C ASP A 582 2.61 -18.48 -15.99
N LEU A 583 2.30 -18.61 -17.28
CA LEU A 583 2.24 -17.50 -18.23
C LEU A 583 0.94 -16.71 -18.10
N THR A 584 0.88 -15.78 -17.15
CA THR A 584 -0.14 -14.72 -17.14
C THR A 584 0.24 -13.59 -18.12
N PRO A 585 -0.70 -12.74 -18.60
CA PRO A 585 -0.37 -11.63 -19.50
C PRO A 585 0.68 -10.67 -18.94
N ALA A 586 0.72 -10.47 -17.61
CA ALA A 586 1.73 -9.66 -16.94
C ALA A 586 3.10 -10.34 -16.95
N ILE A 587 3.16 -11.62 -16.58
CA ILE A 587 4.39 -12.44 -16.65
C ILE A 587 4.94 -12.51 -18.08
N ALA A 588 4.06 -12.67 -19.08
CA ALA A 588 4.46 -12.67 -20.48
C ALA A 588 5.08 -11.33 -20.92
N ARG A 589 4.56 -10.19 -20.45
CA ARG A 589 5.14 -8.85 -20.70
C ARG A 589 6.49 -8.66 -20.03
N LEU A 590 6.64 -9.11 -18.77
CA LEU A 590 7.90 -9.07 -18.04
C LEU A 590 8.96 -9.92 -18.73
N PHE A 591 8.59 -11.13 -19.13
CA PHE A 591 9.42 -12.03 -19.91
C PHE A 591 9.90 -11.35 -21.21
N ASP A 592 8.97 -10.80 -21.98
CA ASP A 592 9.25 -10.08 -23.22
C ASP A 592 10.18 -8.88 -23.02
N ALA A 593 10.02 -8.14 -21.91
CA ALA A 593 10.84 -6.98 -21.57
C ALA A 593 12.27 -7.40 -21.21
N LEU A 594 12.43 -8.39 -20.33
CA LEU A 594 13.74 -8.93 -19.93
C LEU A 594 14.49 -9.57 -21.11
N ALA A 595 13.79 -10.36 -21.92
CA ALA A 595 14.39 -11.00 -23.09
C ALA A 595 14.84 -9.99 -24.15
N ARG A 596 14.15 -8.85 -24.27
CA ARG A 596 14.56 -7.74 -25.14
C ARG A 596 15.78 -6.99 -24.60
N ALA A 597 15.84 -6.80 -23.28
CA ALA A 597 16.95 -6.09 -22.63
C ALA A 597 18.23 -6.94 -22.60
N HIS A 598 18.10 -8.26 -22.46
CA HIS A 598 19.21 -9.22 -22.30
C HIS A 598 19.08 -10.40 -23.29
N PRO A 599 19.17 -10.15 -24.61
CA PRO A 599 18.97 -11.18 -25.64
C PRO A 599 20.00 -12.32 -25.56
N GLU A 600 21.22 -12.04 -25.10
CA GLU A 600 22.30 -13.02 -24.92
C GLU A 600 22.08 -13.98 -23.74
N GLN A 601 21.26 -13.57 -22.76
CA GLN A 601 20.93 -14.37 -21.57
C GLN A 601 19.59 -15.13 -21.74
N THR A 602 18.89 -14.88 -22.85
CA THR A 602 17.61 -15.55 -23.15
C THR A 602 17.86 -16.97 -23.63
N LEU A 603 17.65 -17.94 -22.73
CA LEU A 603 17.75 -19.37 -23.02
C LEU A 603 16.53 -19.93 -23.76
N LEU A 604 15.58 -19.09 -24.20
CA LEU A 604 14.28 -19.49 -24.72
C LEU A 604 14.07 -19.04 -26.18
N VAL A 605 13.44 -19.90 -26.98
CA VAL A 605 13.06 -19.68 -28.37
C VAL A 605 11.53 -19.60 -28.45
N LEU A 606 11.03 -18.51 -29.05
CA LEU A 606 9.59 -18.18 -29.12
C LEU A 606 9.13 -18.03 -30.58
N PRO A 607 7.84 -18.30 -30.89
CA PRO A 607 7.19 -17.79 -32.09
C PRO A 607 7.42 -16.28 -32.27
N GLY A 608 7.73 -15.86 -33.49
CA GLY A 608 8.11 -14.50 -33.86
C GLY A 608 9.61 -14.20 -33.82
N TYR A 609 10.45 -15.11 -33.30
CA TYR A 609 11.91 -14.99 -33.39
C TYR A 609 12.39 -15.25 -34.82
N TRP A 610 13.58 -14.75 -35.15
CA TRP A 610 14.22 -15.02 -36.42
C TRP A 610 15.26 -16.12 -36.26
N ILE A 611 15.29 -17.04 -37.20
CA ILE A 611 16.26 -18.13 -37.26
C ILE A 611 16.97 -18.10 -38.62
N HIS A 612 18.29 -18.24 -38.59
CA HIS A 612 19.11 -18.42 -39.78
C HIS A 612 19.34 -19.91 -40.03
N CYS A 613 18.82 -20.43 -41.14
CA CYS A 613 18.96 -21.82 -41.57
C CYS A 613 19.65 -21.92 -42.95
N GLN A 614 19.74 -23.12 -43.55
CA GLN A 614 20.44 -23.29 -44.85
C GLN A 614 19.73 -22.56 -46.01
N ALA A 615 18.46 -22.17 -45.83
CA ALA A 615 17.70 -21.40 -46.80
C ALA A 615 17.69 -19.88 -46.52
N GLY A 616 18.48 -19.41 -45.56
CA GLY A 616 18.59 -18.01 -45.14
C GLY A 616 17.80 -17.71 -43.85
N TRP A 617 17.46 -16.43 -43.65
CA TRP A 617 16.67 -15.98 -42.50
C TRP A 617 15.18 -16.24 -42.68
N GLY A 618 14.55 -16.76 -41.64
CA GLY A 618 13.10 -16.90 -41.56
C GLY A 618 12.55 -16.59 -40.18
N ARG A 619 11.26 -16.25 -40.14
CA ARG A 619 10.54 -16.00 -38.89
C ARG A 619 9.91 -17.30 -38.41
N ILE A 620 10.13 -17.66 -37.16
CA ILE A 620 9.47 -18.78 -36.50
C ILE A 620 8.00 -18.42 -36.34
N GLU A 621 7.09 -19.22 -36.90
CA GLU A 621 5.64 -19.02 -36.76
C GLU A 621 5.07 -19.86 -35.63
N ARG A 622 5.57 -21.08 -35.44
CA ARG A 622 5.19 -21.98 -34.34
C ARG A 622 6.27 -23.04 -34.10
N ILE A 623 6.19 -23.69 -32.93
CA ILE A 623 7.13 -24.72 -32.48
C ILE A 623 6.30 -25.94 -32.06
N GLU A 624 6.67 -27.12 -32.56
CA GLU A 624 5.96 -28.37 -32.29
C GLU A 624 6.93 -29.42 -31.72
N THR A 625 6.44 -30.27 -30.80
CA THR A 625 7.16 -31.48 -30.40
C THR A 625 7.03 -32.55 -31.49
N ARG A 626 7.87 -33.59 -31.44
CA ARG A 626 7.80 -34.74 -32.37
C ARG A 626 6.44 -35.44 -32.39
N ASP A 627 5.68 -35.34 -31.31
CA ASP A 627 4.32 -35.90 -31.19
C ASP A 627 3.24 -34.98 -31.79
N GLY A 628 3.63 -33.86 -32.42
CA GLY A 628 2.72 -32.92 -33.07
C GLY A 628 2.05 -31.93 -32.13
N ARG A 629 2.49 -31.84 -30.86
CA ARG A 629 1.94 -30.87 -29.90
C ARG A 629 2.65 -29.53 -30.02
N GLU A 630 1.89 -28.47 -30.27
CA GLU A 630 2.41 -27.11 -30.31
C GLU A 630 2.82 -26.63 -28.91
N THR A 631 3.99 -25.97 -28.81
CA THR A 631 4.49 -25.38 -27.57
C THR A 631 4.70 -23.88 -27.74
N PRO A 632 4.32 -23.07 -26.74
CA PRO A 632 4.46 -21.62 -26.82
C PRO A 632 5.92 -21.15 -26.79
N TYR A 633 6.82 -21.96 -26.25
CA TYR A 633 8.26 -21.73 -26.18
C TYR A 633 9.03 -23.03 -26.07
N VAL A 634 10.36 -22.95 -26.18
CA VAL A 634 11.28 -24.07 -25.92
C VAL A 634 12.64 -23.54 -25.49
N TYR A 635 13.30 -24.23 -24.56
CA TYR A 635 14.66 -23.89 -24.16
C TYR A 635 15.64 -24.20 -25.30
N ARG A 636 16.57 -23.27 -25.60
CA ARG A 636 17.58 -23.39 -26.66
C ARG A 636 18.39 -24.69 -26.54
N GLU A 637 18.68 -25.13 -25.31
CA GLU A 637 19.38 -26.39 -25.01
C GLU A 637 18.52 -27.64 -25.29
N GLN A 638 17.20 -27.51 -25.23
CA GLN A 638 16.24 -28.57 -25.50
C GLN A 638 15.79 -28.59 -26.95
N LEU A 639 16.07 -27.54 -27.72
CA LEU A 639 15.64 -27.38 -29.11
C LEU A 639 16.06 -28.60 -29.96
N GLY A 640 17.27 -29.13 -29.76
CA GLY A 640 17.78 -30.33 -30.45
C GLY A 640 17.14 -31.66 -30.01
N ARG A 641 16.27 -31.67 -28.98
CA ARG A 641 15.67 -32.88 -28.40
C ARG A 641 14.31 -33.22 -29.02
N GLY A 642 14.22 -33.17 -30.35
CA GLY A 642 13.03 -33.63 -31.09
C GLY A 642 11.93 -32.58 -31.28
N TYR A 643 12.31 -31.31 -31.45
CA TYR A 643 11.38 -30.25 -31.84
C TYR A 643 11.39 -30.01 -33.35
N GLN A 644 10.24 -29.60 -33.89
CA GLN A 644 10.08 -29.10 -35.24
C GLN A 644 9.70 -27.62 -35.20
N VAL A 645 10.44 -26.80 -35.92
CA VAL A 645 10.22 -25.35 -35.96
C VAL A 645 9.64 -24.99 -37.32
N HIS A 646 8.42 -24.44 -37.33
CA HIS A 646 7.76 -23.98 -38.54
C HIS A 646 8.18 -22.54 -38.79
N ILE A 647 8.76 -22.30 -39.97
CA ILE A 647 9.44 -21.06 -40.31
C ILE A 647 8.83 -20.52 -41.61
N THR A 648 8.52 -19.23 -41.65
CA THR A 648 8.26 -18.53 -42.91
C THR A 648 9.54 -17.81 -43.34
N LEU A 649 10.16 -18.29 -44.41
CA LEU A 649 11.26 -17.58 -45.06
C LEU A 649 10.71 -16.35 -45.78
N ARG A 650 11.42 -15.22 -45.67
CA ARG A 650 11.12 -13.98 -46.42
C ARG A 650 9.64 -13.54 -46.36
N PRO A 651 9.05 -13.38 -45.15
CA PRO A 651 7.61 -13.17 -44.97
C PRO A 651 7.04 -11.89 -45.60
N ARG A 652 7.88 -10.91 -45.95
CA ARG A 652 7.47 -9.61 -46.53
C ARG A 652 7.52 -9.56 -48.06
N GLU A 653 8.11 -10.56 -48.71
CA GLU A 653 8.34 -10.55 -50.16
C GLU A 653 7.77 -11.81 -50.82
N ASP A 654 8.49 -12.93 -50.71
CA ASP A 654 8.16 -14.23 -51.28
C ASP A 654 8.07 -15.26 -50.15
N ALA A 655 7.01 -15.10 -49.33
CA ALA A 655 6.78 -15.92 -48.15
C ALA A 655 6.76 -17.41 -48.49
N GLU A 656 7.78 -18.12 -48.02
CA GLU A 656 7.99 -19.54 -48.31
C GLU A 656 7.98 -20.33 -47.00
N PRO A 657 6.94 -21.13 -46.73
CA PRO A 657 6.82 -21.87 -45.50
C PRO A 657 7.69 -23.14 -45.55
N VAL A 658 8.50 -23.32 -44.51
CA VAL A 658 9.41 -24.44 -44.34
C VAL A 658 9.33 -24.98 -42.91
N VAL A 659 9.69 -26.25 -42.74
CA VAL A 659 9.80 -26.90 -41.41
C VAL A 659 11.23 -27.33 -41.22
N LEU A 660 11.83 -26.90 -40.12
CA LEU A 660 13.17 -27.32 -39.69
C LEU A 660 13.01 -28.36 -38.58
N ASP A 661 13.45 -29.58 -38.83
CA ASP A 661 13.60 -30.59 -37.79
C ASP A 661 14.90 -30.30 -37.04
N MET A 662 14.78 -29.98 -35.75
CA MET A 662 15.91 -29.54 -34.95
C MET A 662 16.81 -30.70 -34.49
N ALA A 663 16.31 -31.94 -34.52
CA ALA A 663 17.09 -33.11 -34.16
C ALA A 663 17.96 -33.61 -35.33
N SER A 664 17.40 -33.61 -36.55
CA SER A 664 18.14 -34.01 -37.76
C SER A 664 18.82 -32.84 -38.48
N GLY A 665 18.40 -31.61 -38.20
CA GLY A 665 18.80 -30.42 -38.95
C GLY A 665 18.21 -30.34 -40.36
N GLU A 666 17.28 -31.23 -40.71
CA GLU A 666 16.66 -31.28 -42.05
C GLU A 666 15.65 -30.15 -42.25
N LEU A 667 15.79 -29.41 -43.35
CA LEU A 667 14.85 -28.37 -43.74
C LEU A 667 13.92 -28.88 -44.85
N ARG A 668 12.61 -28.89 -44.59
CA ARG A 668 11.58 -29.33 -45.52
C ARG A 668 10.78 -28.16 -46.05
N PHE A 669 10.76 -27.99 -47.37
CA PHE A 669 9.84 -27.06 -48.03
C PHE A 669 8.44 -27.68 -48.10
N LEU A 670 7.43 -26.96 -47.62
CA LEU A 670 6.05 -27.47 -47.56
C LEU A 670 5.33 -27.42 -48.90
N ARG A 671 5.85 -26.66 -49.87
CA ARG A 671 5.30 -26.54 -51.21
C ARG A 671 6.09 -27.40 -52.21
N PRO A 672 5.43 -28.08 -53.18
CA PRO A 672 6.11 -28.94 -54.14
C PRO A 672 6.87 -28.14 -55.22
N GLY A 673 8.04 -28.62 -55.64
CA GLY A 673 8.82 -28.03 -56.75
C GLY A 673 10.34 -28.17 -56.60
N PRO A 674 11.12 -27.88 -57.66
CA PRO A 674 12.58 -27.88 -57.60
C PRO A 674 13.10 -26.78 -56.67
N ILE A 675 14.08 -27.13 -55.82
CA ILE A 675 14.76 -26.20 -54.94
C ILE A 675 16.12 -25.88 -55.55
N TYR A 676 16.42 -24.60 -55.68
CA TYR A 676 17.71 -24.13 -56.15
C TYR A 676 18.52 -23.61 -54.97
N VAL A 677 19.72 -24.15 -54.80
CA VAL A 677 20.65 -23.76 -53.75
C VAL A 677 21.80 -22.99 -54.38
N CYS A 678 22.13 -21.84 -53.81
CA CYS A 678 23.30 -21.06 -54.22
C CYS A 678 24.58 -21.84 -53.88
N THR A 679 25.37 -22.23 -54.89
CA THR A 679 26.62 -22.98 -54.64
C THR A 679 27.79 -22.10 -54.24
N VAL A 680 27.61 -20.76 -54.24
CA VAL A 680 28.63 -19.80 -53.79
C VAL A 680 28.63 -19.66 -52.27
N CYS A 681 27.47 -19.37 -51.65
CA CYS A 681 27.39 -19.29 -50.17
C CYS A 681 26.96 -20.60 -49.50
N GLY A 682 26.24 -21.49 -50.19
CA GLY A 682 25.64 -22.68 -49.59
C GLY A 682 24.61 -22.38 -48.48
N ARG A 683 24.21 -21.11 -48.32
CA ARG A 683 23.40 -20.59 -47.20
C ARG A 683 22.12 -19.90 -47.67
N PHE A 684 21.73 -20.11 -48.93
CA PHE A 684 20.50 -19.58 -49.49
C PHE A 684 19.86 -20.59 -50.44
N ALA A 685 18.58 -20.83 -50.24
CA ALA A 685 17.78 -21.75 -51.05
C ALA A 685 16.37 -21.18 -51.28
N ALA A 686 15.87 -21.32 -52.51
CA ALA A 686 14.54 -20.89 -52.90
C ALA A 686 13.92 -21.88 -53.90
N ARG A 687 12.57 -21.91 -53.94
CA ARG A 687 11.83 -22.58 -55.01
C ARG A 687 11.78 -21.66 -56.23
N GLY A 688 12.10 -22.22 -57.40
CA GLY A 688 12.23 -21.45 -58.64
C GLY A 688 13.61 -20.79 -58.79
N SER A 689 14.19 -20.88 -59.99
CA SER A 689 15.57 -20.45 -60.25
C SER A 689 15.72 -18.95 -60.49
N ASP A 690 14.64 -18.28 -60.90
CA ASP A 690 14.75 -17.21 -61.88
C ASP A 690 14.62 -15.82 -61.26
N GLN A 691 13.72 -15.62 -60.29
CA GLN A 691 13.47 -14.29 -59.71
C GLN A 691 14.22 -14.02 -58.40
N THR A 692 14.06 -14.87 -57.37
CA THR A 692 14.62 -14.59 -56.04
C THR A 692 16.15 -14.78 -55.98
N LEU A 693 16.69 -15.81 -56.64
CA LEU A 693 18.12 -16.11 -56.61
C LEU A 693 18.94 -15.19 -57.52
N TYR A 694 18.54 -15.04 -58.79
CA TYR A 694 19.28 -14.24 -59.77
C TYR A 694 19.15 -12.73 -59.57
N TYR A 695 17.94 -12.23 -59.26
CA TYR A 695 17.71 -10.77 -59.22
C TYR A 695 17.76 -10.18 -57.81
N LYS A 696 17.62 -10.98 -56.74
CA LYS A 696 17.68 -10.47 -55.36
C LYS A 696 18.91 -10.95 -54.60
N HIS A 697 19.11 -12.26 -54.46
CA HIS A 697 20.24 -12.80 -53.68
C HIS A 697 21.61 -12.49 -54.30
N LYS A 698 21.77 -12.67 -55.62
CA LYS A 698 23.04 -12.40 -56.32
C LYS A 698 23.57 -10.98 -56.09
N PRO A 699 22.82 -9.90 -56.39
CA PRO A 699 23.32 -8.54 -56.18
C PRO A 699 23.51 -8.21 -54.69
N ALA A 700 22.75 -8.81 -53.78
CA ALA A 700 22.87 -8.54 -52.35
C ALA A 700 24.07 -9.24 -51.68
N ALA A 701 24.39 -10.47 -52.08
CA ALA A 701 25.38 -11.30 -51.38
C ALA A 701 26.67 -11.58 -52.16
N HIS A 702 26.65 -11.44 -53.51
CA HIS A 702 27.70 -11.95 -54.40
C HIS A 702 28.08 -10.97 -55.52
N VAL A 703 28.22 -9.67 -55.20
CA VAL A 703 28.60 -8.63 -56.17
C VAL A 703 29.87 -9.04 -56.94
N GLY A 704 29.78 -9.10 -58.27
CA GLY A 704 30.91 -9.40 -59.16
C GLY A 704 31.21 -10.90 -59.38
N ILE A 705 30.45 -11.83 -58.79
CA ILE A 705 30.67 -13.28 -58.93
C ILE A 705 29.58 -13.90 -59.83
N SER A 706 29.96 -14.81 -60.73
CA SER A 706 29.01 -15.60 -61.51
C SER A 706 28.28 -16.58 -60.60
N LEU A 707 26.95 -16.48 -60.51
CA LEU A 707 26.16 -17.39 -59.69
C LEU A 707 26.16 -18.78 -60.32
N SER A 708 26.62 -19.78 -59.57
CA SER A 708 26.37 -21.20 -59.87
C SER A 708 25.26 -21.70 -58.95
N MET A 709 24.44 -22.62 -59.45
CA MET A 709 23.32 -23.19 -58.69
C MET A 709 23.27 -24.69 -58.83
N ARG A 710 22.86 -25.33 -57.74
CA ARG A 710 22.54 -26.74 -57.72
C ARG A 710 21.03 -26.88 -57.53
N CYS A 711 20.38 -27.55 -58.49
CA CYS A 711 19.00 -28.00 -58.33
C CYS A 711 18.97 -29.25 -57.44
N THR A 712 18.08 -29.27 -56.47
CA THR A 712 17.86 -30.38 -55.55
C THR A 712 16.37 -30.54 -55.21
N VAL A 713 16.03 -31.62 -54.54
CA VAL A 713 14.70 -31.89 -53.97
C VAL A 713 14.73 -31.73 -52.44
N SER A 714 13.58 -31.44 -51.84
CA SER A 714 13.37 -31.38 -50.39
C SER A 714 13.47 -32.81 -49.80
N PRO A 715 14.04 -33.03 -48.60
CA PRO A 715 14.62 -32.07 -47.66
C PRO A 715 16.04 -31.61 -48.02
N LEU A 716 16.43 -30.44 -47.51
CA LEU A 716 17.84 -30.02 -47.47
C LEU A 716 18.54 -30.63 -46.24
N GLY A 717 19.79 -31.07 -46.42
CA GLY A 717 20.61 -31.70 -45.38
C GLY A 717 20.97 -30.73 -44.23
N PRO A 718 21.60 -31.25 -43.15
CA PRO A 718 21.77 -30.56 -41.88
C PRO A 718 22.45 -29.19 -41.98
N ALA A 719 22.04 -28.27 -41.11
CA ALA A 719 22.53 -26.89 -41.12
C ALA A 719 23.94 -26.80 -40.53
N GLY A 720 24.70 -25.79 -40.96
CA GLY A 720 25.77 -25.24 -40.13
C GLY A 720 25.19 -24.56 -38.87
N GLN A 721 26.03 -23.86 -38.11
CA GLN A 721 25.63 -23.17 -36.87
C GLN A 721 24.32 -22.38 -37.05
N LEU A 722 23.30 -22.72 -36.25
CA LEU A 722 22.00 -22.07 -36.24
C LEU A 722 22.04 -20.84 -35.34
N ASP A 723 21.74 -19.68 -35.93
CA ASP A 723 21.64 -18.42 -35.20
C ASP A 723 20.17 -18.05 -35.03
N ILE A 724 19.74 -17.83 -33.79
CA ILE A 724 18.39 -17.43 -33.43
C ILE A 724 18.47 -16.06 -32.75
N VAL A 725 17.70 -15.08 -33.25
CA VAL A 725 17.70 -13.70 -32.75
C VAL A 725 16.28 -13.18 -32.52
N PRO A 726 16.04 -12.38 -31.47
CA PRO A 726 14.73 -11.78 -31.20
C PRO A 726 14.42 -10.62 -32.17
N LYS A 727 13.25 -10.70 -32.84
CA LYS A 727 12.46 -9.68 -33.60
C LYS A 727 13.13 -8.58 -34.47
N ARG A 728 14.45 -8.35 -34.46
CA ARG A 728 15.17 -7.45 -35.39
C ARG A 728 16.12 -8.25 -36.27
N LEU A 729 15.93 -8.15 -37.59
CA LEU A 729 16.90 -8.62 -38.58
C LEU A 729 18.23 -7.85 -38.41
N PRO A 730 19.40 -8.52 -38.47
CA PRO A 730 20.65 -7.84 -38.75
C PRO A 730 20.49 -7.04 -40.05
N SER A 731 20.93 -5.78 -40.04
CA SER A 731 20.72 -4.74 -41.05
C SER A 731 21.26 -5.00 -42.47
N ILE A 732 21.62 -6.24 -42.79
CA ILE A 732 22.26 -6.65 -44.04
C ILE A 732 21.23 -6.99 -45.15
N TRP A 733 19.92 -6.92 -44.85
CA TRP A 733 18.84 -7.26 -45.78
C TRP A 733 17.63 -6.30 -45.69
N ASN A 734 17.90 -5.00 -45.53
CA ASN A 734 16.92 -3.95 -45.81
C ASN A 734 17.21 -3.33 -47.18
#